data_AF-A0A0A8LDU6-F1
#
_entry.id   AF-A0A0A8LDU6-F1
#
_cell.length_a   1.000
_cell.length_b   1.000
_cell.length_c   1.000
_cell.angle_alpha   90.00
_cell.angle_beta   90.00
_cell.angle_gamma   90.00
#
_symmetry.space_group_name_H-M   'P 1'
#
loop_
_entity.id
_entity.type
_entity.pdbx_description
1 polymer ?
#
loop_
_entity_poly.entity_id
_entity_poly.type
_entity_poly.pdbx_seq_one_letter_code
_entity_poly.pdbx_strand_id
1 'polypeptide(L)'
;MNSDNSRIIFFIIILLFFLSSPGGDGVTSQYEFIQLESLKAQFNYEYEAFQDLTYDTNFKNITGLKLAYGDSLRNPELNATYPLPDKDYSSWKSDENYMMLPQHIIDEVHNDVWSYKQTIFPPNITSNLYGKAKLIDNNKYTKIRMPIANFFDSPESFQDEKPAEGEHYLSADERGDAGNHGELRNVTWENGIVDVSIQHLDSVENSLSLSAASFSTSESQFAEEDGHWKILHLNVNFYNKEETEKHSLSAEGIYDIWTGRILIMSQSAKFHSLFAFPHYLADSEKEFNQIKNLIGKYWNATDYAESLTMANLQHLSDEANTKCEYFGFLQLESWNQYTPDQIRMIDEELKWPLGRPINRSELPPIRLAKAVLYSPDCGVSLKLEDVHGPRYELQVRTIRIHLLLGVLLFLGQIYLLLCQMNHTNTPSSVNKISYWCLFMMNLVDGCLAMLYFLASPLLRELYLPLCISAFACFILASVFEIRYMISVYASQVNEQGVGILTLLRGGSEPSTTVNRVIPDEAVISSSLYGRFFFTLIVSIFILLSSLLWPKGIRTVFEYSVLILLNSYWIPQICRNAVKGSDPRRRRHNGYQSLQNGDTNSIPLLWSFIIGTSVLRLVPIVYVFTYPSNVFRHDRDVKFAVLLSLWMLFQLLVLYSQDLLGSRWFLPQHVIPDGYHYHRAVPQSILMEYGSEDNCFVCPICMTDTPVYVEEVKETHKVDIQSYMITPVKACLFDMDGLLLNTEDMYTIALNQMLKIYDKGTLNWDLKLQLQGLPGSEAARKVIDYYDLPLSLDEFDGLNRKHQSVLWPTSKFLPGTFELISYLKAQNIPVALCTSSTADKFHSKTSHLTEAFKLFDVIITGDDPRIPAGRGKPFPDIWQLGLKELNQKYNTSIESQDCLVFEDGIPGVQAGKRFGGYVVWVPHKEAIGLINDQTEILDGRGEMLESLEHFDRSKFGL
;
A
#
# COMPACT_ATOMS: atom_id res chain seq x y z
N MET A 1 18.06 8.29 39.34
CA MET A 1 19.19 7.54 38.74
C MET A 1 19.63 6.31 39.56
N ASN A 2 19.20 6.09 40.82
CA ASN A 2 19.59 4.91 41.62
C ASN A 2 18.53 3.79 41.76
N SER A 3 17.31 3.92 41.22
CA SER A 3 16.27 2.87 41.32
C SER A 3 16.15 1.96 40.10
N ASP A 4 16.76 2.31 38.96
CA ASP A 4 16.65 1.53 37.71
C ASP A 4 17.68 0.39 37.65
N ASN A 5 18.85 0.54 38.26
CA ASN A 5 19.87 -0.51 38.27
C ASN A 5 19.40 -1.78 38.99
N SER A 6 18.65 -1.66 40.09
CA SER A 6 18.13 -2.83 40.81
C SER A 6 17.06 -3.58 40.03
N ARG A 7 16.25 -2.87 39.22
CA ARG A 7 15.24 -3.49 38.35
C ARG A 7 15.88 -4.16 37.15
N ILE A 8 16.89 -3.54 36.55
CA ILE A 8 17.66 -4.12 35.44
C ILE A 8 18.44 -5.35 35.92
N ILE A 9 19.08 -5.29 37.10
CA ILE A 9 19.78 -6.44 37.69
C ILE A 9 18.79 -7.55 38.04
N PHE A 10 17.63 -7.24 38.61
CA PHE A 10 16.59 -8.24 38.88
C PHE A 10 16.05 -8.86 37.57
N PHE A 11 15.85 -8.06 36.52
CA PHE A 11 15.47 -8.55 35.20
C PHE A 11 16.55 -9.41 34.57
N ILE A 12 17.83 -9.04 34.69
CA ILE A 12 18.99 -9.82 34.20
C ILE A 12 19.14 -11.11 35.01
N ILE A 13 18.88 -11.11 36.32
CA ILE A 13 18.91 -12.32 37.16
C ILE A 13 17.77 -13.25 36.81
N ILE A 14 16.56 -12.73 36.57
CA ILE A 14 15.42 -13.53 36.08
C ILE A 14 15.72 -14.06 34.67
N LEU A 15 16.26 -13.22 33.77
CA LEU A 15 16.65 -13.65 32.43
C LEU A 15 17.74 -14.72 32.50
N LEU A 16 18.72 -14.58 33.41
CA LEU A 16 19.76 -15.59 33.66
C LEU A 16 19.18 -16.87 34.25
N PHE A 17 18.16 -16.82 35.11
CA PHE A 17 17.47 -18.02 35.62
C PHE A 17 16.63 -18.72 34.55
N PHE A 18 16.03 -17.97 33.61
CA PHE A 18 15.29 -18.52 32.47
C PHE A 18 16.22 -18.96 31.31
N LEU A 19 17.40 -18.36 31.18
CA LEU A 19 18.42 -18.69 30.17
C LEU A 19 19.45 -19.71 30.67
N SER A 20 19.56 -19.92 31.98
CA SER A 20 20.28 -21.04 32.58
C SER A 20 19.40 -22.28 32.49
N SER A 21 19.14 -22.73 31.26
CA SER A 21 18.98 -24.16 31.05
C SER A 21 20.28 -24.80 31.51
N PRO A 22 20.27 -25.86 32.35
CA PRO A 22 21.49 -26.55 32.69
C PRO A 22 22.14 -27.03 31.39
N GLY A 23 23.24 -26.39 31.01
CA GLY A 23 24.11 -26.86 29.94
C GLY A 23 24.88 -28.06 30.47
N GLY A 24 24.37 -29.25 30.17
CA GLY A 24 24.88 -30.58 30.51
C GLY A 24 23.92 -31.62 29.91
N ASP A 25 24.27 -32.90 29.93
CA ASP A 25 23.57 -34.02 29.24
C ASP A 25 22.10 -34.26 29.68
N GLY A 26 21.47 -33.31 30.37
CA GLY A 26 20.11 -33.35 30.88
C GLY A 26 19.97 -34.10 32.20
N VAL A 27 21.07 -34.59 32.76
CA VAL A 27 21.09 -35.41 33.97
C VAL A 27 21.02 -34.53 35.23
N THR A 28 19.99 -34.75 36.04
CA THR A 28 19.71 -34.01 37.27
C THR A 28 19.87 -34.84 38.55
N SER A 29 19.82 -36.17 38.43
CA SER A 29 19.95 -37.09 39.58
C SER A 29 20.87 -38.28 39.28
N GLN A 30 21.30 -38.97 40.35
CA GLN A 30 22.09 -40.20 40.23
C GLN A 30 21.30 -41.32 39.53
N TYR A 31 19.98 -41.37 39.70
CA TYR A 31 19.10 -42.30 39.02
C TYR A 31 19.16 -42.09 37.51
N GLU A 32 18.97 -40.85 37.05
CA GLU A 32 19.01 -40.48 35.63
C GLU A 32 20.38 -40.73 35.00
N PHE A 33 21.45 -40.51 35.76
CA PHE A 33 22.81 -40.85 35.31
C PHE A 33 22.93 -42.35 35.01
N ILE A 34 22.46 -43.20 35.92
CA ILE A 34 22.52 -44.66 35.78
C ILE A 34 21.58 -45.16 34.67
N GLN A 35 20.43 -44.53 34.48
CA GLN A 35 19.55 -44.81 33.34
C GLN A 35 20.27 -44.56 32.00
N LEU A 36 20.89 -43.39 31.87
CA LEU A 36 21.59 -43.02 30.65
C LEU A 36 22.80 -43.93 30.41
N GLU A 37 23.61 -44.24 31.43
CA GLU A 37 24.70 -45.21 31.30
C GLU A 37 24.20 -46.61 30.94
N SER A 38 23.06 -47.06 31.48
CA SER A 38 22.47 -48.36 31.16
C SER A 38 22.05 -48.42 29.69
N LEU A 39 21.45 -47.35 29.16
CA LEU A 39 21.10 -47.24 27.74
C LEU A 39 22.35 -47.29 26.85
N LYS A 40 23.38 -46.49 27.19
CA LYS A 40 24.66 -46.47 26.47
C LYS A 40 25.30 -47.86 26.45
N ALA A 41 25.33 -48.53 27.61
CA ALA A 41 25.88 -49.88 27.74
C ALA A 41 25.10 -50.90 26.91
N GLN A 42 23.75 -50.83 26.92
CA GLN A 42 22.91 -51.69 26.09
C GLN A 42 23.23 -51.50 24.61
N PHE A 43 23.22 -50.27 24.12
CA PHE A 43 23.44 -49.96 22.70
C PHE A 43 24.86 -50.36 22.23
N ASN A 44 25.88 -50.17 23.08
CA ASN A 44 27.23 -50.66 22.80
C ASN A 44 27.29 -52.20 22.72
N TYR A 45 26.62 -52.90 23.64
CA TYR A 45 26.53 -54.37 23.59
C TYR A 45 25.82 -54.86 22.33
N GLU A 46 24.71 -54.21 21.95
CA GLU A 46 23.96 -54.53 20.73
C GLU A 46 24.83 -54.33 19.48
N TYR A 47 25.63 -53.26 19.44
CA TYR A 47 26.56 -52.99 18.35
C TYR A 47 27.68 -54.02 18.26
N GLU A 48 28.30 -54.41 19.37
CA GLU A 48 29.32 -55.48 19.39
C GLU A 48 28.75 -56.81 18.87
N ALA A 49 27.56 -57.17 19.33
CA ALA A 49 26.87 -58.37 18.85
C ALA A 49 26.45 -58.27 17.37
N PHE A 50 26.10 -57.07 16.89
CA PHE A 50 25.82 -56.80 15.47
C PHE A 50 27.06 -57.01 14.59
N GLN A 51 28.26 -56.66 15.07
CA GLN A 51 29.50 -56.89 14.32
C GLN A 51 29.80 -58.37 14.08
N ASP A 52 29.29 -59.26 14.93
CA ASP A 52 29.45 -60.72 14.77
C ASP A 52 28.35 -61.38 13.92
N LEU A 53 27.31 -60.63 13.52
CA LEU A 53 26.19 -61.18 12.74
C LEU A 53 26.59 -61.51 11.29
N THR A 54 26.06 -62.62 10.80
CA THR A 54 26.15 -63.08 9.40
C THR A 54 24.76 -63.13 8.77
N TYR A 55 24.71 -63.20 7.43
CA TYR A 55 23.46 -63.25 6.66
C TYR A 55 22.49 -64.35 7.13
N ASP A 56 23.03 -65.52 7.51
CA ASP A 56 22.22 -66.67 7.91
C ASP A 56 21.89 -66.70 9.40
N THR A 57 22.52 -65.89 10.25
CA THR A 57 22.30 -65.93 11.71
C THR A 57 21.21 -64.97 12.12
N ASN A 58 20.32 -65.37 13.03
CA ASN A 58 19.29 -64.48 13.58
C ASN A 58 19.92 -63.38 14.46
N PHE A 59 19.29 -62.20 14.53
CA PHE A 59 19.71 -61.05 15.34
C PHE A 59 19.73 -61.28 16.86
N LYS A 60 19.21 -62.41 17.36
CA LYS A 60 19.20 -62.73 18.80
C LYS A 60 18.42 -61.67 19.59
N ASN A 61 19.04 -61.01 20.58
CA ASN A 61 18.39 -60.06 21.49
C ASN A 61 18.80 -58.60 21.24
N ILE A 62 19.39 -58.27 20.08
CA ILE A 62 20.08 -56.98 19.91
C ILE A 62 19.18 -55.83 19.45
N THR A 63 17.95 -56.10 19.04
CA THR A 63 17.02 -55.09 18.49
C THR A 63 15.77 -54.91 19.34
N GLY A 64 15.66 -55.64 20.45
CA GLY A 64 14.37 -55.85 21.13
C GLY A 64 13.46 -56.86 20.42
N LEU A 65 13.85 -57.38 19.24
CA LEU A 65 13.15 -58.45 18.53
C LEU A 65 13.30 -59.78 19.27
N LYS A 66 12.33 -60.09 20.12
CA LYS A 66 12.30 -61.35 20.87
C LYS A 66 11.33 -62.37 20.29
N LEU A 67 10.22 -61.89 19.72
CA LEU A 67 9.16 -62.70 19.12
C LEU A 67 9.10 -62.43 17.62
N ALA A 68 8.97 -63.51 16.83
CA ALA A 68 8.56 -63.42 15.44
C ALA A 68 7.03 -63.47 15.32
N TYR A 69 6.50 -63.15 14.15
CA TYR A 69 5.06 -63.18 13.91
C TYR A 69 4.47 -64.58 14.15
N GLY A 70 5.14 -65.63 13.66
CA GLY A 70 4.74 -67.03 13.84
C GLY A 70 4.79 -67.53 15.28
N ASP A 71 5.60 -66.91 16.16
CA ASP A 71 5.57 -67.19 17.61
C ASP A 71 4.27 -66.65 18.23
N SER A 72 3.92 -65.41 17.88
CA SER A 72 2.71 -64.74 18.35
C SER A 72 1.44 -65.39 17.79
N LEU A 73 1.51 -65.94 16.57
CA LEU A 73 0.42 -66.72 15.96
C LEU A 73 0.15 -68.03 16.72
N ARG A 74 1.22 -68.72 17.15
CA ARG A 74 1.12 -69.98 17.91
C ARG A 74 0.63 -69.76 19.34
N ASN A 75 1.12 -68.73 20.02
CA ASN A 75 0.69 -68.36 21.35
C ASN A 75 0.67 -66.82 21.53
N PRO A 76 -0.50 -66.18 21.43
CA PRO A 76 -0.64 -64.72 21.57
C PRO A 76 -0.29 -64.16 22.96
N GLU A 77 -0.32 -65.01 24.00
CA GLU A 77 0.00 -64.65 25.39
C GLU A 77 1.44 -65.02 25.77
N LEU A 78 2.28 -65.40 24.79
CA LEU A 78 3.67 -65.78 25.04
C LEU A 78 4.48 -64.58 25.55
N ASN A 79 5.05 -64.71 26.74
CA ASN A 79 6.04 -63.76 27.22
C ASN A 79 7.34 -63.94 26.42
N ALA A 80 7.86 -62.84 25.90
CA ALA A 80 9.11 -62.75 25.17
C ALA A 80 10.33 -62.93 26.10
N THR A 81 10.52 -64.14 26.61
CA THR A 81 11.75 -64.52 27.30
C THR A 81 12.81 -64.88 26.27
N TYR A 82 14.01 -64.30 26.38
CA TYR A 82 15.12 -64.63 25.48
C TYR A 82 16.18 -65.49 26.19
N PRO A 83 16.66 -66.60 25.59
CA PRO A 83 16.16 -67.22 24.35
C PRO A 83 14.83 -67.98 24.57
N LEU A 84 13.99 -68.06 23.55
CA LEU A 84 12.77 -68.87 23.59
C LEU A 84 13.12 -70.37 23.50
N PRO A 85 12.51 -71.22 24.35
CA PRO A 85 12.68 -72.66 24.23
C PRO A 85 12.14 -73.13 22.87
N ASP A 86 12.86 -74.06 22.23
CA ASP A 86 12.52 -74.68 20.95
C ASP A 86 12.54 -73.75 19.70
N LYS A 87 13.09 -72.53 19.80
CA LYS A 87 13.33 -71.66 18.63
C LYS A 87 14.77 -71.79 18.13
N ASP A 88 14.93 -72.01 16.83
CA ASP A 88 16.23 -72.00 16.18
C ASP A 88 16.68 -70.56 15.92
N TYR A 89 17.77 -70.14 16.57
CA TYR A 89 18.40 -68.83 16.37
C TYR A 89 19.65 -68.91 15.48
N SER A 90 20.03 -70.12 15.03
CA SER A 90 21.21 -70.33 14.18
C SER A 90 20.93 -70.05 12.71
N SER A 91 19.65 -70.06 12.30
CA SER A 91 19.21 -69.78 10.95
C SER A 91 18.27 -68.57 10.87
N TRP A 92 18.33 -67.85 9.76
CA TRP A 92 17.47 -66.72 9.40
C TRP A 92 16.87 -66.98 8.01
N LYS A 93 15.56 -66.72 7.87
CA LYS A 93 14.84 -66.78 6.60
C LYS A 93 13.82 -65.65 6.50
N SER A 94 13.55 -65.20 5.28
CA SER A 94 12.49 -64.22 5.00
C SER A 94 11.11 -64.90 5.01
N ASP A 95 10.69 -65.37 6.18
CA ASP A 95 9.37 -65.96 6.42
C ASP A 95 8.77 -65.47 7.75
N GLU A 96 7.48 -65.75 7.95
CA GLU A 96 6.77 -65.34 9.16
C GLU A 96 7.27 -65.98 10.47
N ASN A 97 8.08 -67.04 10.41
CA ASN A 97 8.64 -67.70 11.62
C ASN A 97 9.87 -66.96 12.17
N TYR A 98 10.55 -66.18 11.34
CA TYR A 98 11.74 -65.42 11.75
C TYR A 98 11.50 -63.90 11.73
N MET A 99 10.63 -63.39 10.85
CA MET A 99 10.30 -61.96 10.75
C MET A 99 9.13 -61.54 11.66
N MET A 100 9.04 -60.24 11.94
CA MET A 100 7.85 -59.62 12.58
C MET A 100 6.68 -59.41 11.60
N LEU A 101 6.85 -59.83 10.34
CA LEU A 101 5.91 -59.59 9.27
C LEU A 101 5.08 -60.85 8.99
N PRO A 102 3.77 -60.74 8.75
CA PRO A 102 2.94 -61.82 8.24
C PRO A 102 3.37 -62.22 6.81
N GLN A 103 3.24 -63.50 6.45
CA GLN A 103 3.61 -63.98 5.10
C GLN A 103 2.92 -63.19 3.98
N HIS A 104 1.64 -62.83 4.16
CA HIS A 104 0.90 -62.01 3.20
C HIS A 104 1.56 -60.65 2.93
N ILE A 105 2.10 -59.99 3.95
CA ILE A 105 2.75 -58.68 3.79
C ILE A 105 4.11 -58.86 3.11
N ILE A 106 4.86 -59.90 3.46
CA ILE A 106 6.13 -60.26 2.79
C ILE A 106 5.89 -60.47 1.28
N ASP A 107 4.87 -61.26 0.94
CA ASP A 107 4.50 -61.54 -0.45
C ASP A 107 4.01 -60.27 -1.18
N GLU A 108 3.25 -59.39 -0.52
CA GLU A 108 2.81 -58.11 -1.09
C GLU A 108 3.99 -57.17 -1.36
N VAL A 109 4.96 -57.11 -0.45
CA VAL A 109 6.16 -56.28 -0.61
C VAL A 109 6.99 -56.74 -1.80
N HIS A 110 7.29 -58.04 -1.91
CA HIS A 110 8.11 -58.56 -3.01
C HIS A 110 7.41 -58.58 -4.37
N ASN A 111 6.09 -58.80 -4.41
CA ASN A 111 5.35 -58.94 -5.68
C ASN A 111 4.68 -57.64 -6.14
N ASP A 112 4.11 -56.85 -5.22
CA ASP A 112 3.36 -55.63 -5.55
C ASP A 112 4.22 -54.37 -5.35
N VAL A 113 4.91 -54.21 -4.21
CA VAL A 113 5.57 -52.94 -3.84
C VAL A 113 6.92 -52.75 -4.53
N TRP A 114 7.88 -53.63 -4.26
CA TRP A 114 9.25 -53.51 -4.76
C TRP A 114 9.37 -54.03 -6.19
N SER A 115 10.08 -53.28 -7.03
CA SER A 115 10.28 -53.60 -8.44
C SER A 115 11.76 -53.67 -8.78
N TYR A 116 12.20 -54.82 -9.26
CA TYR A 116 13.60 -55.11 -9.61
C TYR A 116 13.97 -54.76 -11.07
N LYS A 117 13.22 -53.84 -11.70
CA LYS A 117 13.53 -53.39 -13.08
C LYS A 117 14.75 -52.47 -13.06
N GLN A 118 15.66 -52.65 -14.01
CA GLN A 118 16.80 -51.74 -14.19
C GLN A 118 16.30 -50.37 -14.67
N THR A 119 16.29 -49.42 -13.74
CA THR A 119 15.90 -48.03 -13.97
C THR A 119 16.82 -47.10 -13.20
N ILE A 120 16.80 -45.81 -13.53
CA ILE A 120 17.69 -44.82 -12.90
C ILE A 120 16.92 -44.08 -11.81
N PHE A 121 17.51 -43.91 -10.64
CA PHE A 121 16.92 -43.17 -9.52
C PHE A 121 17.83 -42.03 -9.05
N PRO A 122 17.27 -40.94 -8.50
CA PRO A 122 18.07 -39.85 -7.93
C PRO A 122 18.76 -40.29 -6.63
N PRO A 123 20.05 -39.97 -6.41
CA PRO A 123 20.77 -40.36 -5.21
C PRO A 123 20.36 -39.51 -3.99
N ASN A 124 20.06 -38.22 -4.17
CA ASN A 124 19.51 -37.36 -3.12
C ASN A 124 18.00 -37.18 -3.32
N ILE A 125 17.23 -37.55 -2.29
CA ILE A 125 15.76 -37.54 -2.27
C ILE A 125 15.19 -36.70 -1.11
N THR A 126 16.01 -35.83 -0.51
CA THR A 126 15.59 -34.94 0.57
C THR A 126 14.42 -34.07 0.11
N SER A 127 13.24 -34.30 0.67
CA SER A 127 11.99 -33.70 0.20
C SER A 127 10.85 -33.88 1.20
N ASN A 128 9.86 -32.98 1.11
CA ASN A 128 8.60 -33.09 1.86
C ASN A 128 7.49 -33.50 0.90
N LEU A 129 7.10 -34.76 0.94
CA LEU A 129 6.12 -35.38 0.07
C LEU A 129 4.73 -35.35 0.69
N TYR A 130 3.71 -35.21 -0.16
CA TYR A 130 2.32 -35.20 0.28
C TYR A 130 1.49 -36.14 -0.58
N GLY A 131 0.54 -36.84 0.03
CA GLY A 131 -0.36 -37.74 -0.70
C GLY A 131 -1.52 -38.22 0.15
N LYS A 132 -2.06 -39.38 -0.20
CA LYS A 132 -3.20 -40.00 0.49
C LYS A 132 -2.76 -41.27 1.20
N ALA A 133 -3.29 -41.50 2.39
CA ALA A 133 -3.18 -42.76 3.09
C ALA A 133 -4.54 -43.46 3.06
N LYS A 134 -4.54 -44.76 2.78
CA LYS A 134 -5.73 -45.61 2.80
C LYS A 134 -5.53 -46.71 3.82
N LEU A 135 -6.46 -46.82 4.75
CA LEU A 135 -6.49 -47.92 5.71
C LEU A 135 -6.91 -49.21 5.00
N ILE A 136 -6.08 -50.24 5.10
CA ILE A 136 -6.40 -51.58 4.62
C ILE A 136 -7.16 -52.32 5.73
N ASP A 137 -6.54 -52.45 6.91
CA ASP A 137 -7.07 -53.21 8.04
C ASP A 137 -6.46 -52.73 9.37
N ASN A 138 -7.25 -52.79 10.46
CA ASN A 138 -6.79 -52.43 11.81
C ASN A 138 -6.42 -53.62 12.70
N ASN A 139 -7.02 -54.80 12.48
CA ASN A 139 -6.89 -55.96 13.38
C ASN A 139 -6.90 -57.29 12.62
N LYS A 140 -6.59 -57.28 11.33
CA LYS A 140 -6.54 -58.53 10.55
C LYS A 140 -5.39 -59.44 11.01
N TYR A 141 -4.31 -58.85 11.50
CA TYR A 141 -3.10 -59.56 11.91
C TYR A 141 -2.98 -59.64 13.43
N THR A 142 -2.48 -60.77 13.93
CA THR A 142 -2.17 -60.96 15.36
C THR A 142 -1.09 -59.98 15.81
N LYS A 143 -1.32 -59.30 16.94
CA LYS A 143 -0.42 -58.29 17.51
C LYS A 143 0.77 -58.95 18.19
N ILE A 144 1.98 -58.46 17.91
CA ILE A 144 3.21 -58.91 18.57
C ILE A 144 3.40 -58.11 19.86
N ARG A 145 3.61 -58.80 20.98
CA ARG A 145 3.92 -58.15 22.26
C ARG A 145 5.41 -57.77 22.31
N MET A 146 5.70 -56.51 22.59
CA MET A 146 7.05 -56.01 22.75
C MET A 146 7.23 -55.50 24.18
N PRO A 147 8.18 -56.06 24.97
CA PRO A 147 8.47 -55.57 26.31
C PRO A 147 9.35 -54.31 26.27
N ILE A 148 9.33 -53.53 27.34
CA ILE A 148 10.20 -52.36 27.57
C ILE A 148 11.07 -52.65 28.78
N ALA A 149 12.33 -52.23 28.75
CA ALA A 149 13.23 -52.38 29.88
C ALA A 149 12.85 -51.43 31.03
N ASN A 150 12.88 -51.94 32.26
CA ASN A 150 12.45 -51.21 33.46
C ASN A 150 13.31 -49.97 33.77
N PHE A 151 14.50 -49.85 33.16
CA PHE A 151 15.32 -48.65 33.32
C PHE A 151 14.81 -47.44 32.55
N PHE A 152 13.81 -47.59 31.65
CA PHE A 152 13.14 -46.45 31.03
C PHE A 152 12.07 -45.82 31.93
N ASP A 153 11.69 -46.48 33.03
CA ASP A 153 10.68 -45.99 33.94
C ASP A 153 11.20 -44.86 34.83
N SER A 154 10.30 -43.99 35.27
CA SER A 154 10.63 -42.95 36.24
C SER A 154 10.81 -43.56 37.64
N PRO A 155 11.62 -42.94 38.53
CA PRO A 155 11.77 -43.43 39.90
C PRO A 155 10.43 -43.39 40.65
N GLU A 156 10.11 -44.44 41.41
CA GLU A 156 8.89 -44.50 42.22
C GLU A 156 9.01 -43.60 43.47
N SER A 157 10.22 -43.42 43.98
CA SER A 157 10.57 -42.61 45.13
C SER A 157 11.79 -41.74 44.86
N PHE A 158 11.82 -40.54 45.46
CA PHE A 158 13.01 -39.67 45.44
C PHE A 158 14.26 -40.29 46.10
N GLN A 159 14.10 -41.41 46.81
CA GLN A 159 15.21 -42.16 47.41
C GLN A 159 15.80 -43.23 46.48
N ASP A 160 15.17 -43.48 45.34
CA ASP A 160 15.65 -44.49 44.40
C ASP A 160 16.90 -43.97 43.70
N GLU A 161 18.02 -44.60 43.98
CA GLU A 161 19.30 -44.24 43.35
C GLU A 161 19.54 -45.02 42.05
N LYS A 162 18.78 -46.10 41.79
CA LYS A 162 18.95 -46.99 40.64
C LYS A 162 17.62 -47.46 40.05
N PRO A 163 17.52 -47.59 38.72
CA PRO A 163 16.36 -48.20 38.07
C PRO A 163 16.20 -49.67 38.43
N ALA A 164 14.96 -50.16 38.35
CA ALA A 164 14.67 -51.57 38.52
C ALA A 164 15.23 -52.39 37.35
N GLU A 165 15.69 -53.61 37.63
CA GLU A 165 16.17 -54.52 36.59
C GLU A 165 15.01 -55.30 35.96
N GLY A 166 15.21 -55.76 34.73
CA GLY A 166 14.24 -56.56 33.99
C GLY A 166 13.43 -55.76 32.99
N GLU A 167 12.30 -56.34 32.58
CA GLU A 167 11.43 -55.78 31.56
C GLU A 167 9.98 -55.99 31.96
N HIS A 168 9.10 -55.12 31.47
CA HIS A 168 7.67 -55.23 31.65
C HIS A 168 6.94 -55.12 30.32
N TYR A 169 5.69 -55.57 30.31
CA TYR A 169 4.77 -55.37 29.19
C TYR A 169 3.76 -54.31 29.58
N LEU A 170 3.53 -53.34 28.68
CA LEU A 170 2.45 -52.38 28.84
C LEU A 170 1.10 -53.13 28.88
N SER A 171 0.43 -53.11 30.03
CA SER A 171 -0.79 -53.88 30.29
C SER A 171 -2.00 -53.33 29.50
N ALA A 172 -3.01 -54.16 29.26
CA ALA A 172 -4.20 -53.76 28.50
C ALA A 172 -5.11 -52.74 29.23
N ASP A 173 -5.01 -52.64 30.56
CA ASP A 173 -5.73 -51.65 31.37
C ASP A 173 -4.95 -50.31 31.46
N GLU A 174 -3.61 -50.33 31.42
CA GLU A 174 -2.78 -49.13 31.17
C GLU A 174 -2.89 -48.64 29.71
N ARG A 175 -3.28 -49.52 28.77
CA ARG A 175 -3.66 -49.15 27.38
C ARG A 175 -5.01 -48.42 27.29
N GLY A 176 -5.78 -48.33 28.37
CA GLY A 176 -7.15 -47.81 28.36
C GLY A 176 -7.35 -46.44 29.02
N ASP A 177 -6.44 -45.96 29.90
CA ASP A 177 -6.78 -44.82 30.78
C ASP A 177 -5.61 -43.86 31.13
N ALA A 178 -4.51 -43.88 30.40
CA ALA A 178 -3.47 -42.84 30.53
C ALA A 178 -3.88 -41.57 29.74
N GLY A 179 -4.40 -40.59 30.48
CA GLY A 179 -5.06 -39.37 30.02
C GLY A 179 -4.44 -38.60 28.85
N ASN A 180 -5.33 -37.90 28.13
CA ASN A 180 -5.09 -36.69 27.30
C ASN A 180 -4.03 -36.71 26.17
N HIS A 181 -3.28 -37.80 25.95
CA HIS A 181 -2.35 -37.93 24.82
C HIS A 181 -3.01 -38.72 23.68
N GLY A 182 -3.80 -38.00 22.88
CA GLY A 182 -4.76 -38.51 21.91
C GLY A 182 -4.18 -39.03 20.59
N GLU A 183 -3.42 -40.11 20.60
CA GLU A 183 -3.20 -40.94 19.41
C GLU A 183 -3.79 -42.34 19.66
N LEU A 184 -5.04 -42.56 19.23
CA LEU A 184 -5.69 -43.86 19.28
C LEU A 184 -4.87 -44.86 18.46
N ARG A 185 -4.28 -45.88 19.10
CA ARG A 185 -3.49 -46.94 18.44
C ARG A 185 -4.17 -47.66 17.24
N ASN A 186 -5.46 -47.40 17.01
CA ASN A 186 -6.21 -47.79 15.82
C ASN A 186 -6.56 -46.58 14.98
N VAL A 187 -6.34 -46.67 13.67
CA VAL A 187 -6.73 -45.63 12.71
C VAL A 187 -8.24 -45.69 12.47
N THR A 188 -8.99 -44.63 12.75
CA THR A 188 -10.47 -44.71 12.65
C THR A 188 -11.02 -44.42 11.26
N TRP A 189 -10.26 -43.74 10.41
CA TRP A 189 -10.68 -43.32 9.08
C TRP A 189 -10.23 -44.30 7.98
N GLU A 190 -11.02 -44.39 6.90
CA GLU A 190 -10.68 -45.20 5.73
C GLU A 190 -9.70 -44.50 4.79
N ASN A 191 -9.89 -43.19 4.57
CA ASN A 191 -9.07 -42.37 3.69
C ASN A 191 -8.59 -41.13 4.44
N GLY A 192 -7.29 -40.94 4.47
CA GLY A 192 -6.60 -39.84 5.13
C GLY A 192 -5.55 -39.21 4.24
N ILE A 193 -4.86 -38.24 4.80
CA ILE A 193 -3.79 -37.48 4.19
C ILE A 193 -2.48 -37.92 4.83
N VAL A 194 -1.43 -38.05 4.03
CA VAL A 194 -0.07 -38.35 4.52
C VAL A 194 0.89 -37.24 4.11
N ASP A 195 1.75 -36.83 5.05
CA ASP A 195 2.88 -35.94 4.88
C ASP A 195 4.15 -36.71 5.28
N VAL A 196 5.08 -36.86 4.33
CA VAL A 196 6.31 -37.64 4.50
C VAL A 196 7.49 -36.70 4.30
N SER A 197 8.18 -36.38 5.38
CA SER A 197 9.45 -35.64 5.34
C SER A 197 10.60 -36.63 5.23
N ILE A 198 11.40 -36.54 4.18
CA ILE A 198 12.59 -37.38 3.96
C ILE A 198 13.83 -36.50 4.10
N GLN A 199 14.77 -36.92 4.94
CA GLN A 199 16.06 -36.28 5.14
C GLN A 199 17.19 -37.30 5.00
N HIS A 200 18.21 -36.99 4.21
CA HIS A 200 19.44 -37.78 4.18
C HIS A 200 20.29 -37.50 5.42
N LEU A 201 20.84 -38.55 6.03
CA LEU A 201 21.71 -38.41 7.20
C LEU A 201 23.20 -38.17 6.83
N ASP A 202 23.60 -38.24 5.56
CA ASP A 202 24.97 -38.19 5.01
C ASP A 202 25.99 -37.18 5.60
N SER A 203 25.53 -36.15 6.31
CA SER A 203 26.37 -35.21 7.05
C SER A 203 25.96 -35.19 8.51
N VAL A 204 26.87 -35.58 9.42
CA VAL A 204 26.74 -35.20 10.83
C VAL A 204 26.96 -33.70 10.89
N GLU A 205 25.89 -32.91 10.84
CA GLU A 205 25.95 -31.61 11.50
C GLU A 205 26.12 -31.91 12.98
N ASN A 206 27.17 -31.38 13.61
CA ASN A 206 27.24 -31.26 15.07
C ASN A 206 26.12 -30.32 15.54
N SER A 207 24.86 -30.76 15.43
CA SER A 207 23.74 -30.09 16.05
C SER A 207 23.81 -30.42 17.54
N LEU A 208 23.97 -29.37 18.34
CA LEU A 208 23.84 -29.34 19.81
C LEU A 208 25.15 -29.41 20.60
N SER A 209 25.98 -28.38 20.42
CA SER A 209 26.52 -27.70 21.59
C SER A 209 26.33 -26.19 21.46
N LEU A 210 25.41 -25.66 22.27
CA LEU A 210 25.31 -24.22 22.57
C LEU A 210 26.42 -23.81 23.56
N SER A 211 27.56 -24.52 23.57
CA SER A 211 28.77 -24.10 24.27
C SER A 211 29.71 -23.45 23.25
N ALA A 212 29.83 -22.13 23.37
CA ALA A 212 30.78 -21.35 22.62
C ALA A 212 32.22 -21.78 22.96
N ALA A 213 32.79 -22.75 22.24
CA ALA A 213 34.23 -22.96 22.06
C ALA A 213 34.57 -24.21 21.21
N SER A 214 34.28 -24.21 19.91
CA SER A 214 35.12 -24.92 18.92
C SER A 214 34.76 -24.50 17.50
N PHE A 215 35.50 -23.51 16.99
CA PHE A 215 35.48 -23.12 15.58
C PHE A 215 36.29 -24.16 14.77
N SER A 216 35.77 -25.38 14.68
CA SER A 216 36.37 -26.53 14.00
C SER A 216 35.25 -27.38 13.39
N THR A 217 34.69 -26.92 12.28
CA THR A 217 33.76 -27.68 11.44
C THR A 217 34.56 -28.67 10.60
N SER A 218 34.84 -29.86 11.13
CA SER A 218 35.15 -31.01 10.29
C SER A 218 33.84 -31.74 10.01
N GLU A 219 33.18 -31.42 8.88
CA GLU A 219 32.12 -32.28 8.34
C GLU A 219 32.75 -33.63 7.99
N SER A 220 32.58 -34.64 8.84
CA SER A 220 32.87 -36.03 8.46
C SER A 220 31.72 -36.51 7.58
N GLN A 221 31.81 -36.27 6.27
CA GLN A 221 30.91 -36.92 5.31
C GLN A 221 31.22 -38.42 5.31
N PHE A 222 30.30 -39.23 5.82
CA PHE A 222 30.36 -40.69 5.74
C PHE A 222 29.79 -41.16 4.39
N ALA A 223 30.40 -40.69 3.30
CA ALA A 223 30.05 -41.17 1.98
C ALA A 223 30.59 -42.60 1.78
N GLU A 224 29.71 -43.55 1.45
CA GLU A 224 30.12 -44.84 0.91
C GLU A 224 30.85 -44.62 -0.43
N GLU A 225 32.00 -45.29 -0.66
CA GLU A 225 32.84 -45.09 -1.87
C GLU A 225 32.09 -45.33 -3.18
N ASP A 226 31.11 -46.26 -3.17
CA ASP A 226 30.28 -46.60 -4.33
C ASP A 226 28.93 -45.87 -4.38
N GLY A 227 28.54 -45.20 -3.28
CA GLY A 227 27.27 -44.47 -3.17
C GLY A 227 26.02 -45.30 -3.49
N HIS A 228 26.03 -46.60 -3.20
CA HIS A 228 24.93 -47.52 -3.50
C HIS A 228 23.80 -47.40 -2.46
N TRP A 229 24.17 -47.33 -1.18
CA TRP A 229 23.26 -47.28 -0.06
C TRP A 229 23.29 -45.93 0.65
N LYS A 230 22.14 -45.47 1.13
CA LYS A 230 22.00 -44.22 1.89
C LYS A 230 21.12 -44.42 3.11
N ILE A 231 21.49 -43.77 4.22
CA ILE A 231 20.65 -43.73 5.43
C ILE A 231 19.79 -42.47 5.38
N LEU A 232 18.52 -42.66 5.68
CA LEU A 232 17.49 -41.65 5.70
C LEU A 232 16.88 -41.56 7.09
N HIS A 233 16.49 -40.35 7.46
CA HIS A 233 15.55 -40.10 8.54
C HIS A 233 14.22 -39.65 7.93
N LEU A 234 13.13 -40.28 8.33
CA LEU A 234 11.79 -39.98 7.83
C LEU A 234 10.85 -39.63 8.98
N ASN A 235 10.08 -38.57 8.79
CA ASN A 235 8.93 -38.25 9.63
C ASN A 235 7.66 -38.38 8.80
N VAL A 236 6.85 -39.39 9.11
CA VAL A 236 5.60 -39.72 8.42
C VAL A 236 4.43 -39.33 9.31
N ASN A 237 3.68 -38.33 8.89
CA ASN A 237 2.46 -37.90 9.57
C ASN A 237 1.25 -38.29 8.74
N PHE A 238 0.28 -38.98 9.33
CA PHE A 238 -0.98 -39.30 8.67
C PHE A 238 -2.17 -38.87 9.52
N TYR A 239 -3.14 -38.21 8.89
CA TYR A 239 -4.26 -37.58 9.59
C TYR A 239 -5.53 -37.56 8.75
N ASN A 240 -6.67 -37.48 9.42
CA ASN A 240 -7.95 -37.26 8.74
C ASN A 240 -8.04 -35.82 8.21
N LYS A 241 -8.86 -35.58 7.19
CA LYS A 241 -9.08 -34.26 6.57
C LYS A 241 -9.50 -33.17 7.57
N GLU A 242 -10.20 -33.55 8.63
CA GLU A 242 -10.65 -32.65 9.71
C GLU A 242 -9.59 -32.43 10.80
N GLU A 243 -8.43 -33.08 10.72
CA GLU A 243 -7.33 -33.05 11.70
C GLU A 243 -7.76 -33.45 13.14
N THR A 244 -8.85 -34.20 13.27
CA THR A 244 -9.35 -34.71 14.58
C THR A 244 -8.48 -35.85 15.11
N GLU A 245 -7.88 -36.61 14.20
CA GLU A 245 -6.99 -37.73 14.48
C GLU A 245 -5.75 -37.54 13.64
N LYS A 246 -4.60 -37.45 14.30
CA LYS A 246 -3.28 -37.34 13.69
C LYS A 246 -2.37 -38.37 14.34
N HIS A 247 -1.62 -39.07 13.51
CA HIS A 247 -0.60 -40.02 13.91
C HIS A 247 0.73 -39.55 13.37
N SER A 248 1.76 -39.67 14.19
CA SER A 248 3.12 -39.28 13.83
C SER A 248 4.10 -40.43 14.03
N LEU A 249 4.85 -40.73 12.98
CA LEU A 249 5.86 -41.79 12.94
C LEU A 249 7.23 -41.17 12.66
N SER A 250 8.17 -41.33 13.58
CA SER A 250 9.59 -41.09 13.32
C SER A 250 10.27 -42.41 13.00
N ALA A 251 10.98 -42.47 11.87
CA ALA A 251 11.58 -43.70 11.38
C ALA A 251 12.97 -43.44 10.79
N GLU A 252 13.87 -44.39 11.04
CA GLU A 252 15.12 -44.53 10.31
C GLU A 252 14.85 -45.32 9.03
N GLY A 253 15.66 -45.16 8.00
CA GLY A 253 15.50 -45.91 6.77
C GLY A 253 16.76 -46.07 5.96
N ILE A 254 16.78 -47.11 5.12
CA ILE A 254 17.85 -47.35 4.16
C ILE A 254 17.28 -47.29 2.74
N TYR A 255 17.96 -46.53 1.90
CA TYR A 255 17.64 -46.33 0.50
C TYR A 255 18.64 -47.01 -0.41
N ASP A 256 18.12 -47.89 -1.26
CA ASP A 256 18.83 -48.52 -2.37
C ASP A 256 18.71 -47.62 -3.62
N ILE A 257 19.81 -46.98 -4.00
CA ILE A 257 19.83 -46.06 -5.15
C ILE A 257 19.69 -46.80 -6.49
N TRP A 258 20.10 -48.07 -6.57
CA TRP A 258 20.09 -48.81 -7.83
C TRP A 258 18.71 -49.37 -8.16
N THR A 259 17.96 -49.81 -7.15
CA THR A 259 16.60 -50.37 -7.33
C THR A 259 15.48 -49.40 -6.94
N GLY A 260 15.79 -48.29 -6.27
CA GLY A 260 14.80 -47.31 -5.85
C GLY A 260 13.96 -47.76 -4.65
N ARG A 261 14.35 -48.85 -3.97
CA ARG A 261 13.67 -49.39 -2.80
C ARG A 261 14.07 -48.62 -1.55
N ILE A 262 13.10 -48.34 -0.70
CA ILE A 262 13.31 -47.72 0.61
C ILE A 262 12.64 -48.61 1.65
N LEU A 263 13.40 -49.01 2.66
CA LEU A 263 12.88 -49.64 3.86
C LEU A 263 12.99 -48.65 5.01
N ILE A 264 11.89 -48.41 5.72
CA ILE A 264 11.84 -47.55 6.90
C ILE A 264 11.31 -48.33 8.09
N MET A 265 11.85 -48.07 9.26
CA MET A 265 11.50 -48.76 10.50
C MET A 265 11.50 -47.75 11.64
N SER A 266 10.41 -47.70 12.40
CA SER A 266 10.32 -46.90 13.62
C SER A 266 11.40 -47.31 14.62
N GLN A 267 11.78 -46.38 15.48
CA GLN A 267 12.70 -46.63 16.57
C GLN A 267 12.09 -46.14 17.88
N SER A 268 12.08 -46.99 18.90
CA SER A 268 11.60 -46.64 20.24
C SER A 268 12.29 -47.51 21.30
N ALA A 269 11.92 -47.35 22.57
CA ALA A 269 12.38 -48.24 23.64
C ALA A 269 11.94 -49.72 23.45
N LYS A 270 10.93 -50.01 22.62
CA LYS A 270 10.50 -51.38 22.28
C LYS A 270 11.41 -52.04 21.24
N PHE A 271 11.94 -51.23 20.32
CA PHE A 271 12.55 -51.74 19.10
C PHE A 271 13.64 -50.81 18.57
N HIS A 272 14.85 -51.35 18.46
CA HIS A 272 16.00 -50.67 17.87
C HIS A 272 16.18 -51.13 16.42
N SER A 273 15.79 -50.25 15.48
CA SER A 273 15.68 -50.57 14.05
C SER A 273 17.01 -50.66 13.31
N LEU A 274 18.05 -49.94 13.74
CA LEU A 274 19.31 -49.78 13.00
C LEU A 274 19.96 -51.13 12.65
N PHE A 275 19.99 -52.06 13.60
CA PHE A 275 20.60 -53.39 13.39
C PHE A 275 19.70 -54.38 12.65
N ALA A 276 18.41 -54.04 12.47
CA ALA A 276 17.45 -54.89 11.78
C ALA A 276 17.56 -54.79 10.25
N PHE A 277 17.93 -53.61 9.71
CA PHE A 277 17.88 -53.34 8.27
C PHE A 277 18.56 -54.38 7.36
N PRO A 278 19.78 -54.89 7.65
CA PRO A 278 20.48 -55.80 6.73
C PRO A 278 19.68 -57.05 6.38
N HIS A 279 18.93 -57.61 7.31
CA HIS A 279 18.17 -58.86 7.13
C HIS A 279 16.78 -58.65 6.50
N TYR A 280 16.21 -57.44 6.60
CA TYR A 280 14.92 -57.10 5.98
C TYR A 280 15.08 -56.53 4.56
N LEU A 281 16.26 -56.01 4.21
CA LEU A 281 16.51 -55.37 2.92
C LEU A 281 17.42 -56.18 1.98
N ALA A 282 18.37 -56.96 2.51
CA ALA A 282 19.33 -57.69 1.67
C ALA A 282 18.74 -58.99 1.11
N ASP A 283 18.84 -59.14 -0.22
CA ASP A 283 18.48 -60.38 -0.91
C ASP A 283 19.70 -61.32 -1.07
N SER A 284 20.91 -60.82 -0.79
CA SER A 284 22.16 -61.60 -0.88
C SER A 284 23.16 -61.28 0.24
N GLU A 285 24.07 -62.23 0.51
CA GLU A 285 25.17 -62.03 1.48
C GLU A 285 26.05 -60.81 1.16
N LYS A 286 26.21 -60.47 -0.13
CA LYS A 286 26.97 -59.29 -0.53
C LYS A 286 26.28 -58.00 -0.09
N GLU A 287 24.98 -57.88 -0.36
CA GLU A 287 24.18 -56.71 0.04
C GLU A 287 24.12 -56.59 1.56
N PHE A 288 23.97 -57.71 2.26
CA PHE A 288 23.99 -57.76 3.72
C PHE A 288 25.27 -57.13 4.29
N ASN A 289 26.43 -57.55 3.79
CA ASN A 289 27.72 -57.04 4.24
C ASN A 289 27.93 -55.56 3.88
N GLN A 290 27.38 -55.09 2.74
CA GLN A 290 27.42 -53.66 2.37
C GLN A 290 26.60 -52.81 3.35
N ILE A 291 25.35 -53.19 3.60
CA ILE A 291 24.46 -52.48 4.54
C ILE A 291 25.04 -52.50 5.96
N LYS A 292 25.60 -53.63 6.39
CA LYS A 292 26.28 -53.75 7.68
C LYS A 292 27.46 -52.79 7.82
N ASN A 293 28.30 -52.67 6.78
CA ASN A 293 29.41 -51.73 6.75
C ASN A 293 28.91 -50.27 6.76
N LEU A 294 27.83 -49.96 6.05
CA LEU A 294 27.21 -48.63 6.07
C LEU A 294 26.78 -48.25 7.50
N ILE A 295 26.07 -49.14 8.20
CA ILE A 295 25.65 -48.93 9.59
C ILE A 295 26.85 -48.76 10.51
N GLY A 296 27.90 -49.58 10.36
CA GLY A 296 29.13 -49.45 11.15
C GLY A 296 29.86 -48.12 10.94
N LYS A 297 29.88 -47.62 9.70
CA LYS A 297 30.41 -46.28 9.38
C LYS A 297 29.57 -45.18 10.02
N TYR A 298 28.25 -45.29 9.93
CA TYR A 298 27.33 -44.33 10.55
C TYR A 298 27.52 -44.28 12.07
N TRP A 299 27.51 -45.44 12.73
CA TRP A 299 27.72 -45.58 14.16
C TRP A 299 28.99 -44.86 14.65
N ASN A 300 30.12 -45.14 13.99
CA ASN A 300 31.41 -44.55 14.32
C ASN A 300 31.48 -43.05 13.95
N ALA A 301 30.81 -42.61 12.89
CA ALA A 301 30.84 -41.21 12.47
C ALA A 301 30.04 -40.30 13.41
N THR A 302 28.95 -40.82 13.99
CA THR A 302 28.09 -40.09 14.93
C THR A 302 28.50 -40.21 16.39
N ASP A 303 29.46 -41.10 16.73
CA ASP A 303 29.67 -41.57 18.10
C ASP A 303 28.33 -41.95 18.77
N TYR A 304 27.53 -42.78 18.07
CA TYR A 304 26.09 -42.93 18.29
C TYR A 304 25.70 -43.10 19.76
N ALA A 305 26.32 -44.07 20.46
CA ALA A 305 26.04 -44.33 21.87
C ALA A 305 26.48 -43.18 22.79
N GLU A 306 27.62 -42.55 22.54
CA GLU A 306 28.13 -41.49 23.42
C GLU A 306 27.37 -40.18 23.27
N SER A 307 26.81 -39.93 22.07
CA SER A 307 26.00 -38.76 21.75
C SER A 307 24.61 -38.75 22.41
N LEU A 308 24.18 -39.88 22.98
CA LEU A 308 22.87 -39.99 23.62
C LEU A 308 22.77 -39.10 24.86
N THR A 309 21.71 -38.30 24.91
CA THR A 309 21.36 -37.44 26.05
C THR A 309 20.14 -37.96 26.78
N MET A 310 19.85 -37.41 27.96
CA MET A 310 18.64 -37.73 28.71
C MET A 310 17.35 -37.46 27.90
N ALA A 311 17.37 -36.43 27.04
CA ALA A 311 16.25 -36.12 26.16
C ALA A 311 15.99 -37.24 25.12
N ASN A 312 17.03 -37.91 24.63
CA ASN A 312 16.88 -39.06 23.73
C ASN A 312 16.25 -40.26 24.45
N LEU A 313 16.68 -40.54 25.69
CA LEU A 313 16.11 -41.63 26.50
C LEU A 313 14.62 -41.40 26.76
N GLN A 314 14.26 -40.18 27.18
CA GLN A 314 12.87 -39.82 27.42
C GLN A 314 12.04 -39.91 26.14
N HIS A 315 12.56 -39.43 25.00
CA HIS A 315 11.89 -39.54 23.71
C HIS A 315 11.60 -41.00 23.32
N LEU A 316 12.58 -41.89 23.45
CA LEU A 316 12.41 -43.33 23.14
C LEU A 316 11.35 -43.99 24.02
N SER A 317 11.30 -43.62 25.31
CA SER A 317 10.29 -44.10 26.26
C SER A 317 8.89 -43.57 25.94
N ASP A 318 8.76 -42.27 25.68
CA ASP A 318 7.50 -41.62 25.34
C ASP A 318 6.91 -42.19 24.04
N GLU A 319 7.72 -42.40 23.01
CA GLU A 319 7.29 -43.02 21.75
C GLU A 319 6.84 -44.47 21.95
N ALA A 320 7.56 -45.24 22.76
CA ALA A 320 7.14 -46.61 23.09
C ALA A 320 5.78 -46.65 23.81
N ASN A 321 5.54 -45.73 24.74
CA ASN A 321 4.31 -45.71 25.53
C ASN A 321 3.10 -45.21 24.72
N THR A 322 3.29 -44.19 23.88
CA THR A 322 2.21 -43.50 23.18
C THR A 322 1.92 -44.04 21.78
N LYS A 323 2.96 -44.51 21.05
CA LYS A 323 2.86 -44.83 19.62
C LYS A 323 3.00 -46.33 19.34
N CYS A 324 2.62 -46.69 18.11
CA CYS A 324 2.83 -48.02 17.55
C CYS A 324 4.15 -48.06 16.76
N GLU A 325 4.78 -49.23 16.69
CA GLU A 325 5.91 -49.47 15.79
C GLU A 325 5.41 -49.67 14.37
N TYR A 326 6.13 -49.16 13.37
CA TYR A 326 5.79 -49.27 11.96
C TYR A 326 7.00 -49.66 11.11
N PHE A 327 6.73 -50.56 10.17
CA PHE A 327 7.61 -50.95 9.08
C PHE A 327 7.02 -50.37 7.80
N GLY A 328 7.81 -49.61 7.06
CA GLY A 328 7.41 -49.02 5.79
C GLY A 328 8.26 -49.53 4.64
N PHE A 329 7.58 -50.03 3.62
CA PHE A 329 8.19 -50.50 2.38
C PHE A 329 7.76 -49.54 1.28
N LEU A 330 8.69 -48.78 0.73
CA LEU A 330 8.42 -47.77 -0.28
C LEU A 330 9.23 -48.06 -1.55
N GLN A 331 8.65 -47.73 -2.70
CA GLN A 331 9.29 -47.79 -4.00
C GLN A 331 9.22 -46.41 -4.65
N LEU A 332 10.38 -45.86 -4.99
CA LEU A 332 10.49 -44.59 -5.70
C LEU A 332 10.13 -44.76 -7.20
N GLU A 333 9.58 -43.73 -7.81
CA GLU A 333 9.42 -43.65 -9.25
C GLU A 333 10.75 -43.31 -9.94
N SER A 334 11.07 -44.05 -11.01
CA SER A 334 12.34 -43.90 -11.74
C SER A 334 12.42 -42.64 -12.59
N TRP A 335 13.61 -42.06 -12.68
CA TRP A 335 13.95 -40.89 -13.50
C TRP A 335 14.59 -41.29 -14.84
N ASN A 336 13.89 -42.11 -15.63
CA ASN A 336 14.42 -42.67 -16.89
C ASN A 336 14.70 -41.63 -17.99
N GLN A 337 14.30 -40.38 -17.79
CA GLN A 337 14.57 -39.28 -18.72
C GLN A 337 15.99 -38.71 -18.61
N TYR A 338 16.74 -39.06 -17.56
CA TYR A 338 18.11 -38.57 -17.35
C TYR A 338 19.13 -39.69 -17.35
N THR A 339 20.37 -39.37 -17.72
CA THR A 339 21.52 -40.25 -17.52
C THR A 339 22.09 -40.10 -16.10
N PRO A 340 22.81 -41.10 -15.57
CA PRO A 340 23.43 -40.99 -14.24
C PRO A 340 24.38 -39.79 -14.12
N ASP A 341 25.12 -39.48 -15.19
CA ASP A 341 25.99 -38.29 -15.24
C ASP A 341 25.20 -36.97 -15.17
N GLN A 342 24.04 -36.91 -15.84
CA GLN A 342 23.18 -35.73 -15.77
C GLN A 342 22.62 -35.54 -14.35
N ILE A 343 22.20 -36.62 -13.68
CA ILE A 343 21.72 -36.58 -12.29
C ILE A 343 22.83 -36.09 -11.36
N ARG A 344 24.05 -36.62 -11.49
CA ARG A 344 25.20 -36.15 -10.71
C ARG A 344 25.47 -34.66 -10.91
N MET A 345 25.42 -34.17 -12.16
CA MET A 345 25.58 -32.74 -12.43
C MET A 345 24.46 -31.89 -11.82
N ILE A 346 23.23 -32.41 -11.80
CA ILE A 346 22.07 -31.76 -11.16
C ILE A 346 22.30 -31.68 -9.64
N ASP A 347 22.71 -32.78 -9.00
CA ASP A 347 22.98 -32.80 -7.56
C ASP A 347 24.12 -31.88 -7.16
N GLU A 348 25.22 -31.87 -7.91
CA GLU A 348 26.34 -30.93 -7.70
C GLU A 348 25.89 -29.47 -7.78
N GLU A 349 25.08 -29.12 -8.78
CA GLU A 349 24.60 -27.74 -8.97
C GLU A 349 23.53 -27.34 -7.94
N LEU A 350 22.73 -28.28 -7.44
CA LEU A 350 21.77 -28.01 -6.36
C LEU A 350 22.46 -27.84 -5.01
N LYS A 351 23.48 -28.67 -4.72
CA LYS A 351 24.28 -28.59 -3.49
C LYS A 351 25.22 -27.37 -3.50
N TRP A 352 25.87 -27.12 -4.64
CA TRP A 352 26.83 -26.05 -4.85
C TRP A 352 26.51 -25.27 -6.14
N PRO A 353 25.68 -24.21 -6.05
CA PRO A 353 25.22 -23.49 -7.24
C PRO A 353 26.37 -22.71 -7.90
N LEU A 354 26.96 -23.28 -8.95
CA LEU A 354 28.00 -22.65 -9.78
C LEU A 354 27.41 -21.93 -11.00
N GLY A 355 26.10 -22.05 -11.23
CA GLY A 355 25.39 -21.42 -12.33
C GLY A 355 25.38 -22.25 -13.61
N ARG A 356 25.57 -23.57 -13.53
CA ARG A 356 25.47 -24.44 -14.71
C ARG A 356 24.06 -24.35 -15.33
N PRO A 357 23.95 -24.31 -16.68
CA PRO A 357 22.68 -24.26 -17.37
C PRO A 357 21.98 -25.62 -17.31
N ILE A 358 21.26 -25.83 -16.21
CA ILE A 358 20.39 -26.99 -16.01
C ILE A 358 18.95 -26.52 -16.21
N ASN A 359 18.13 -27.29 -16.93
CA ASN A 359 16.71 -26.98 -17.08
C ASN A 359 15.95 -27.34 -15.79
N ARG A 360 15.98 -26.42 -14.83
CA ARG A 360 15.49 -26.63 -13.45
C ARG A 360 13.96 -26.72 -13.36
N SER A 361 13.23 -26.15 -14.32
CA SER A 361 11.76 -26.19 -14.38
C SER A 361 11.19 -27.55 -14.83
N GLU A 362 12.01 -28.41 -15.42
CA GLU A 362 11.61 -29.74 -15.91
C GLU A 362 12.01 -30.88 -14.96
N LEU A 363 12.63 -30.56 -13.82
CA LEU A 363 12.98 -31.57 -12.82
C LEU A 363 11.71 -32.27 -12.31
N PRO A 364 11.59 -33.59 -12.47
CA PRO A 364 10.43 -34.32 -12.00
C PRO A 364 10.41 -34.29 -10.47
N PRO A 365 9.22 -34.22 -9.85
CA PRO A 365 9.12 -34.31 -8.40
C PRO A 365 9.57 -35.70 -7.92
N ILE A 366 9.99 -35.77 -6.66
CA ILE A 366 10.16 -37.05 -5.97
C ILE A 366 8.76 -37.63 -5.77
N ARG A 367 8.52 -38.84 -6.28
CA ARG A 367 7.22 -39.51 -6.20
C ARG A 367 7.41 -40.96 -5.79
N LEU A 368 6.57 -41.42 -4.86
CA LEU A 368 6.49 -42.81 -4.48
C LEU A 368 5.52 -43.52 -5.43
N ALA A 369 5.99 -44.54 -6.14
CA ALA A 369 5.17 -45.34 -7.03
C ALA A 369 4.20 -46.22 -6.24
N LYS A 370 4.73 -46.88 -5.20
CA LYS A 370 3.96 -47.73 -4.27
C LYS A 370 4.58 -47.65 -2.89
N ALA A 371 3.74 -47.69 -1.86
CA ALA A 371 4.19 -47.70 -0.49
C ALA A 371 3.17 -48.36 0.44
N VAL A 372 3.66 -49.18 1.36
CA VAL A 372 2.87 -49.89 2.37
C VAL A 372 3.52 -49.68 3.73
N LEU A 373 2.71 -49.33 4.72
CA LEU A 373 3.09 -49.25 6.13
C LEU A 373 2.37 -50.36 6.90
N TYR A 374 3.10 -51.09 7.73
CA TYR A 374 2.57 -52.15 8.58
C TYR A 374 3.08 -52.01 10.01
N SER A 375 2.17 -52.06 10.97
CA SER A 375 2.51 -52.04 12.39
C SER A 375 2.37 -53.43 13.02
N PRO A 376 3.47 -54.04 13.51
CA PRO A 376 3.42 -55.36 14.15
C PRO A 376 2.82 -55.36 15.56
N ASP A 377 2.96 -54.28 16.33
CA ASP A 377 2.47 -54.19 17.71
C ASP A 377 0.98 -53.80 17.79
N CYS A 378 0.50 -52.98 16.85
CA CYS A 378 -0.89 -52.56 16.77
C CYS A 378 -1.73 -53.34 15.77
N GLY A 379 -1.11 -54.01 14.78
CA GLY A 379 -1.80 -54.83 13.77
C GLY A 379 -2.44 -54.03 12.64
N VAL A 380 -1.98 -52.79 12.43
CA VAL A 380 -2.54 -51.82 11.46
C VAL A 380 -1.76 -51.88 10.15
N SER A 381 -2.46 -51.85 9.01
CA SER A 381 -1.86 -51.78 7.68
C SER A 381 -2.43 -50.64 6.85
N LEU A 382 -1.56 -49.80 6.30
CA LEU A 382 -1.88 -48.62 5.51
C LEU A 382 -1.19 -48.69 4.14
N LYS A 383 -1.91 -48.30 3.09
CA LYS A 383 -1.35 -48.10 1.74
C LYS A 383 -1.25 -46.61 1.45
N LEU A 384 -0.11 -46.16 0.95
CA LEU A 384 0.06 -44.76 0.54
C LEU A 384 -0.09 -44.65 -0.97
N GLU A 385 -0.90 -43.68 -1.40
CA GLU A 385 -1.24 -43.43 -2.81
C GLU A 385 -0.94 -41.98 -3.20
N ASP A 386 -0.39 -41.80 -4.40
CA ASP A 386 -0.11 -40.49 -5.01
C ASP A 386 0.78 -39.56 -4.15
N VAL A 387 1.75 -40.13 -3.43
CA VAL A 387 2.67 -39.37 -2.57
C VAL A 387 3.79 -38.75 -3.42
N HIS A 388 3.82 -37.42 -3.51
CA HIS A 388 4.80 -36.70 -4.30
C HIS A 388 5.15 -35.33 -3.71
N GLY A 389 6.32 -34.80 -4.08
CA GLY A 389 6.79 -33.49 -3.65
C GLY A 389 8.02 -33.00 -4.41
N PRO A 390 8.22 -31.67 -4.50
CA PRO A 390 9.46 -31.13 -5.05
C PRO A 390 10.64 -31.42 -4.10
N ARG A 391 11.85 -31.42 -4.66
CA ARG A 391 13.07 -31.48 -3.86
C ARG A 391 13.19 -30.30 -2.89
N TYR A 392 13.76 -30.56 -1.71
CA TYR A 392 13.90 -29.58 -0.64
C TYR A 392 14.65 -28.32 -1.11
N GLU A 393 15.73 -28.47 -1.87
CA GLU A 393 16.56 -27.34 -2.34
C GLU A 393 15.78 -26.42 -3.29
N LEU A 394 14.93 -27.00 -4.15
CA LEU A 394 14.04 -26.26 -5.05
C LEU A 394 12.92 -25.56 -4.28
N GLN A 395 12.38 -26.22 -3.25
CA GLN A 395 11.37 -25.65 -2.37
C GLN A 395 11.94 -24.45 -1.62
N VAL A 396 13.07 -24.59 -0.92
CA VAL A 396 13.73 -23.50 -0.18
C VAL A 396 14.06 -22.32 -1.09
N ARG A 397 14.58 -22.59 -2.30
CA ARG A 397 14.84 -21.54 -3.30
C ARG A 397 13.57 -20.78 -3.67
N THR A 398 12.47 -21.50 -3.89
CA THR A 398 11.18 -20.89 -4.21
C THR A 398 10.71 -19.99 -3.06
N ILE A 399 10.81 -20.46 -1.82
CA ILE A 399 10.48 -19.67 -0.61
C ILE A 399 11.34 -18.41 -0.55
N ARG A 400 12.66 -18.54 -0.77
CA ARG A 400 13.60 -17.41 -0.79
C ARG A 400 13.21 -16.34 -1.79
N ILE A 401 12.80 -16.72 -3.01
CA ILE A 401 12.34 -15.77 -4.04
C ILE A 401 11.07 -15.04 -3.59
N HIS A 402 10.10 -15.76 -3.01
CA HIS A 402 8.85 -15.15 -2.52
C HIS A 402 9.10 -14.19 -1.36
N LEU A 403 9.99 -14.53 -0.42
CA LEU A 403 10.38 -13.63 0.67
C LEU A 403 11.06 -12.35 0.14
N LEU A 404 11.96 -12.47 -0.84
CA LEU A 404 12.57 -11.31 -1.49
C LEU A 404 11.55 -10.44 -2.23
N LEU A 405 10.56 -11.03 -2.88
CA LEU A 405 9.43 -10.29 -3.46
C LEU A 405 8.61 -9.60 -2.38
N GLY A 406 8.40 -10.25 -1.23
CA GLY A 406 7.77 -9.66 -0.05
C GLY A 406 8.47 -8.38 0.44
N VAL A 407 9.80 -8.36 0.44
CA VAL A 407 10.58 -7.15 0.77
C VAL A 407 10.24 -5.99 -0.19
N LEU A 408 10.08 -6.25 -1.49
CA LEU A 408 9.69 -5.22 -2.45
C LEU A 408 8.27 -4.68 -2.17
N LEU A 409 7.34 -5.54 -1.73
CA LEU A 409 6.00 -5.09 -1.32
C LEU A 409 6.08 -4.17 -0.10
N PHE A 410 6.90 -4.49 0.91
CA PHE A 410 7.11 -3.62 2.07
C PHE A 410 7.74 -2.29 1.71
N LEU A 411 8.74 -2.27 0.81
CA LEU A 411 9.31 -1.03 0.29
C LEU A 411 8.27 -0.17 -0.45
N GLY A 412 7.39 -0.82 -1.23
CA GLY A 412 6.24 -0.16 -1.86
C GLY A 412 5.27 0.45 -0.84
N GLN A 413 4.99 -0.24 0.25
CA GLN A 413 4.14 0.27 1.34
C GLN A 413 4.80 1.48 2.05
N ILE A 414 6.10 1.40 2.35
CA ILE A 414 6.87 2.52 2.93
C ILE A 414 6.83 3.73 2.00
N TYR A 415 7.06 3.54 0.70
CA TYR A 415 7.01 4.62 -0.28
C TYR A 415 5.64 5.31 -0.33
N LEU A 416 4.56 4.53 -0.41
CA LEU A 416 3.20 5.07 -0.40
C LEU A 416 2.89 5.82 0.90
N LEU A 417 3.32 5.30 2.05
CA LEU A 417 3.14 5.96 3.34
C LEU A 417 3.91 7.29 3.41
N LEU A 418 5.15 7.34 2.92
CA LEU A 418 5.93 8.58 2.85
C LEU A 418 5.27 9.63 1.95
N CYS A 419 4.75 9.22 0.79
CA CYS A 419 3.97 10.11 -0.07
C CYS A 419 2.73 10.64 0.63
N GLN A 420 2.03 9.80 1.39
CA GLN A 420 0.86 10.18 2.18
C GLN A 420 1.22 11.14 3.31
N MET A 421 2.31 10.88 4.04
CA MET A 421 2.79 11.78 5.10
C MET A 421 3.15 13.15 4.53
N ASN A 422 3.83 13.20 3.38
CA ASN A 422 4.19 14.46 2.72
C ASN A 422 2.97 15.24 2.20
N HIS A 423 1.89 14.54 1.84
CA HIS A 423 0.63 15.18 1.44
C HIS A 423 -0.12 15.78 2.64
N THR A 424 0.08 15.24 3.85
CA THR A 424 -0.55 15.73 5.08
C THR A 424 0.49 16.31 6.04
N ASN A 425 1.14 17.41 5.63
CA ASN A 425 2.18 18.07 6.43
C ASN A 425 1.63 19.06 7.48
N THR A 426 0.35 19.42 7.42
CA THR A 426 -0.26 20.39 8.36
C THR A 426 -1.11 19.70 9.43
N PRO A 427 -1.13 20.16 10.69
CA PRO A 427 -1.98 19.60 11.75
C PRO A 427 -3.48 19.54 11.37
N SER A 428 -3.95 20.53 10.61
CA SER A 428 -5.31 20.63 10.09
C SER A 428 -5.67 19.49 9.12
N SER A 429 -4.75 19.10 8.23
CA SER A 429 -4.94 17.99 7.29
C SER A 429 -4.84 16.64 8.00
N VAL A 430 -3.87 16.49 8.91
CA VAL A 430 -3.64 15.29 9.72
C VAL A 430 -4.85 14.94 10.60
N ASN A 431 -5.55 15.95 11.15
CA ASN A 431 -6.74 15.73 11.98
C ASN A 431 -7.91 15.06 11.22
N LYS A 432 -7.94 15.13 9.88
CA LYS A 432 -8.98 14.48 9.04
C LYS A 432 -8.78 12.96 8.93
N ILE A 433 -7.61 12.44 9.29
CA ILE A 433 -7.27 11.02 9.18
C ILE A 433 -7.70 10.26 10.44
N SER A 434 -8.10 9.01 10.28
CA SER A 434 -8.55 8.15 11.38
C SER A 434 -7.37 7.46 12.07
N TYR A 435 -7.22 7.69 13.38
CA TYR A 435 -6.25 6.99 14.21
C TYR A 435 -6.40 5.45 14.12
N TRP A 436 -7.65 4.96 14.18
CA TRP A 436 -7.94 3.52 14.18
C TRP A 436 -7.64 2.83 12.84
N CYS A 437 -7.72 3.56 11.72
CA CYS A 437 -7.30 3.05 10.41
C CYS A 437 -5.80 2.71 10.43
N LEU A 438 -4.97 3.65 10.87
CA LEU A 438 -3.53 3.47 10.96
C LEU A 438 -3.15 2.44 12.02
N PHE A 439 -3.85 2.41 13.16
CA PHE A 439 -3.61 1.41 14.20
C PHE A 439 -3.83 -0.03 13.70
N MET A 440 -4.91 -0.27 12.94
CA MET A 440 -5.19 -1.61 12.38
C MET A 440 -4.11 -2.04 11.39
N MET A 441 -3.68 -1.14 10.50
CA MET A 441 -2.56 -1.38 9.57
C MET A 441 -1.27 -1.70 10.33
N ASN A 442 -0.97 -0.91 11.37
CA ASN A 442 0.21 -1.05 12.19
C ASN A 442 0.25 -2.33 13.01
N LEU A 443 -0.90 -2.79 13.49
CA LEU A 443 -1.01 -4.07 14.19
C LEU A 443 -0.67 -5.24 13.26
N VAL A 444 -1.16 -5.23 12.01
CA VAL A 444 -0.86 -6.28 11.03
C VAL A 444 0.64 -6.33 10.73
N ASP A 445 1.26 -5.18 10.45
CA ASP A 445 2.68 -5.12 10.08
C ASP A 445 3.57 -5.43 11.28
N GLY A 446 3.18 -4.99 12.49
CA GLY A 446 3.83 -5.39 13.73
C GLY A 446 3.78 -6.91 13.94
N CYS A 447 2.62 -7.54 13.74
CA CYS A 447 2.46 -8.98 13.87
C CYS A 447 3.32 -9.74 12.85
N LEU A 448 3.33 -9.31 11.59
CA LEU A 448 4.17 -9.91 10.55
C LEU A 448 5.67 -9.80 10.88
N ALA A 449 6.12 -8.63 11.35
CA ALA A 449 7.51 -8.44 11.77
C ALA A 449 7.90 -9.42 12.88
N MET A 450 7.05 -9.58 13.90
CA MET A 450 7.31 -10.50 15.02
C MET A 450 7.31 -11.96 14.57
N LEU A 451 6.38 -12.36 13.68
CA LEU A 451 6.36 -13.72 13.12
C LEU A 451 7.64 -14.02 12.32
N TYR A 452 8.15 -13.07 11.53
CA TYR A 452 9.42 -13.26 10.82
C TYR A 452 10.63 -13.35 11.77
N PHE A 453 10.67 -12.55 12.85
CA PHE A 453 11.71 -12.67 13.87
C PHE A 453 11.66 -13.99 14.64
N LEU A 454 10.45 -14.53 14.88
CA LEU A 454 10.30 -15.85 15.51
C LEU A 454 10.67 -16.99 14.54
N ALA A 455 10.38 -16.84 13.24
CA ALA A 455 10.68 -17.85 12.24
C ALA A 455 12.16 -17.89 11.82
N SER A 456 12.88 -16.76 11.87
CA SER A 456 14.26 -16.69 11.38
C SER A 456 15.24 -17.67 12.05
N PRO A 457 15.25 -17.87 13.38
CA PRO A 457 16.17 -18.81 14.03
C PRO A 457 15.77 -20.27 13.78
N LEU A 458 14.47 -20.53 13.58
CA LEU A 458 13.93 -21.87 13.34
C LEU A 458 14.31 -22.39 11.95
N LEU A 459 14.42 -21.51 10.95
CA LEU A 459 14.68 -21.87 9.56
C LEU A 459 16.05 -21.34 9.10
N ARG A 460 17.13 -22.05 9.45
CA ARG A 460 18.53 -21.66 9.15
C ARG A 460 18.75 -21.28 7.69
N GLU A 461 18.22 -22.08 6.75
CA GLU A 461 18.35 -21.87 5.30
C GLU A 461 17.68 -20.60 4.75
N LEU A 462 16.74 -20.04 5.53
CA LEU A 462 15.95 -18.86 5.22
C LEU A 462 16.25 -17.68 6.15
N TYR A 463 17.23 -17.83 7.05
CA TYR A 463 17.55 -16.86 8.09
C TYR A 463 17.73 -15.44 7.52
N LEU A 464 18.59 -15.27 6.52
CA LEU A 464 18.90 -13.96 5.96
C LEU A 464 17.67 -13.28 5.30
N PRO A 465 16.93 -13.92 4.37
CA PRO A 465 15.69 -13.34 3.82
C PRO A 465 14.61 -13.03 4.86
N LEU A 466 14.45 -13.90 5.87
CA LEU A 466 13.47 -13.70 6.95
C LEU A 466 13.87 -12.51 7.82
N CYS A 467 15.14 -12.39 8.20
CA CYS A 467 15.65 -11.23 8.94
C CYS A 467 15.46 -9.94 8.16
N ILE A 468 15.78 -9.89 6.87
CA ILE A 468 15.58 -8.69 6.04
C ILE A 468 14.09 -8.31 6.00
N SER A 469 13.20 -9.30 5.82
CA SER A 469 11.76 -9.09 5.81
C SER A 469 11.25 -8.60 7.18
N ALA A 470 11.76 -9.19 8.27
CA ALA A 470 11.45 -8.79 9.64
C ALA A 470 11.86 -7.34 9.91
N PHE A 471 13.09 -6.94 9.55
CA PHE A 471 13.57 -5.58 9.71
C PHE A 471 12.80 -4.58 8.83
N ALA A 472 12.48 -4.91 7.59
CA ALA A 472 11.70 -4.04 6.71
C ALA A 472 10.29 -3.78 7.29
N CYS A 473 9.62 -4.84 7.74
CA CYS A 473 8.29 -4.75 8.35
C CYS A 473 8.33 -4.05 9.73
N PHE A 474 9.38 -4.29 10.51
CA PHE A 474 9.59 -3.62 11.80
C PHE A 474 9.85 -2.11 11.63
N ILE A 475 10.63 -1.70 10.63
CA ILE A 475 10.85 -0.29 10.32
C ILE A 475 9.54 0.37 9.87
N LEU A 476 8.78 -0.29 8.99
CA LEU A 476 7.46 0.19 8.56
C LEU A 476 6.54 0.42 9.78
N ALA A 477 6.36 -0.60 10.62
CA ALA A 477 5.47 -0.53 11.77
C ALA A 477 5.98 0.42 12.87
N SER A 478 7.21 0.21 13.36
CA SER A 478 7.69 0.90 14.56
C SER A 478 8.19 2.32 14.29
N VAL A 479 8.72 2.61 13.10
CA VAL A 479 9.34 3.91 12.80
C VAL A 479 8.40 4.82 12.03
N PHE A 480 7.82 4.36 10.92
CA PHE A 480 7.02 5.22 10.05
C PHE A 480 5.55 5.31 10.49
N GLU A 481 4.89 4.17 10.66
CA GLU A 481 3.45 4.15 10.98
C GLU A 481 3.14 4.69 12.38
N ILE A 482 3.89 4.27 13.42
CA ILE A 482 3.69 4.81 14.77
C ILE A 482 3.98 6.30 14.81
N ARG A 483 5.02 6.79 14.11
CA ARG A 483 5.29 8.23 14.05
C ARG A 483 4.15 9.00 13.39
N TYR A 484 3.58 8.48 12.31
CA TYR A 484 2.41 9.09 11.69
C TYR A 484 1.19 9.07 12.62
N MET A 485 0.99 7.95 13.32
CA MET A 485 -0.05 7.79 14.32
C MET A 485 0.11 8.76 15.51
N ILE A 486 1.34 9.06 15.95
CA ILE A 486 1.62 10.08 16.98
C ILE A 486 1.17 11.45 16.49
N SER A 487 1.50 11.84 15.26
CA SER A 487 1.05 13.11 14.67
C SER A 487 -0.47 13.20 14.58
N VAL A 488 -1.13 12.11 14.14
CA VAL A 488 -2.60 12.02 14.11
C VAL A 488 -3.19 12.16 15.50
N TYR A 489 -2.67 11.41 16.48
CA TYR A 489 -3.16 11.42 17.85
C TYR A 489 -2.96 12.78 18.52
N ALA A 490 -1.78 13.40 18.36
CA ALA A 490 -1.48 14.73 18.87
C ALA A 490 -2.47 15.79 18.36
N SER A 491 -2.81 15.75 17.06
CA SER A 491 -3.81 16.64 16.47
C SER A 491 -5.24 16.41 17.01
N GLN A 492 -5.51 15.20 17.54
CA GLN A 492 -6.83 14.75 18.00
C GLN A 492 -7.00 14.83 19.52
N VAL A 493 -5.97 15.18 20.30
CA VAL A 493 -6.04 15.27 21.77
C VAL A 493 -7.17 16.19 22.24
N ASN A 494 -7.41 17.28 21.52
CA ASN A 494 -8.45 18.26 21.84
C ASN A 494 -9.88 17.74 21.63
N GLU A 495 -10.06 16.64 20.87
CA GLU A 495 -11.36 16.00 20.65
C GLU A 495 -11.67 14.93 21.71
N GLN A 496 -10.70 14.58 22.55
CA GLN A 496 -10.89 13.52 23.53
C GLN A 496 -11.97 13.91 24.54
N GLY A 497 -12.88 13.00 24.87
CA GLY A 497 -13.99 13.25 25.80
C GLY A 497 -15.09 14.18 25.27
N VAL A 498 -15.03 14.61 24.02
CA VAL A 498 -16.17 15.20 23.31
C VAL A 498 -17.00 14.05 22.73
N GLY A 499 -18.29 14.00 23.06
CA GLY A 499 -19.18 12.95 22.54
C GLY A 499 -19.27 13.00 21.01
N ILE A 500 -19.45 11.85 20.35
CA ILE A 500 -19.53 11.77 18.89
C ILE A 500 -20.67 12.64 18.33
N LEU A 501 -21.76 12.75 19.09
CA LEU A 501 -22.90 13.60 18.76
C LEU A 501 -22.54 15.09 18.85
N THR A 502 -21.68 15.48 19.78
CA THR A 502 -21.18 16.85 19.92
C THR A 502 -20.19 17.20 18.80
N LEU A 503 -19.32 16.25 18.41
CA LEU A 503 -18.45 16.39 17.24
C LEU A 503 -19.24 16.49 15.93
N LEU A 504 -20.36 15.76 15.82
CA LEU A 504 -21.27 15.83 14.68
C LEU A 504 -22.10 17.12 14.67
N ARG A 505 -22.52 17.61 15.84
CA ARG A 505 -23.46 18.73 15.97
C ARG A 505 -22.81 20.12 15.95
N GLY A 506 -21.53 20.23 16.32
CA GLY A 506 -20.92 21.54 16.64
C GLY A 506 -21.54 22.09 17.94
N GLY A 507 -20.71 22.42 18.93
CA GLY A 507 -21.21 22.81 20.25
C GLY A 507 -22.07 24.07 20.19
N SER A 508 -23.32 23.98 20.64
CA SER A 508 -24.20 25.13 20.95
C SER A 508 -24.38 25.34 22.46
N GLU A 509 -23.95 24.38 23.29
CA GLU A 509 -23.93 24.53 24.75
C GLU A 509 -22.52 24.85 25.27
N PRO A 510 -22.37 25.82 26.18
CA PRO A 510 -21.10 26.12 26.82
C PRO A 510 -20.78 25.02 27.84
N SER A 511 -20.25 23.89 27.36
CA SER A 511 -19.67 22.89 28.24
C SER A 511 -18.41 23.48 28.88
N THR A 512 -18.39 23.50 30.22
CA THR A 512 -17.27 23.79 31.11
C THR A 512 -15.90 23.67 30.43
N THR A 513 -15.15 24.79 30.39
CA THR A 513 -13.75 24.84 29.97
C THR A 513 -12.90 24.00 30.91
N VAL A 514 -12.81 22.70 30.65
CA VAL A 514 -11.78 21.86 31.24
C VAL A 514 -10.48 22.25 30.57
N ASN A 515 -9.63 23.00 31.28
CA ASN A 515 -8.25 23.24 30.87
C ASN A 515 -7.54 21.89 30.75
N ARG A 516 -7.52 21.33 29.54
CA ARG A 516 -6.73 20.15 29.25
C ARG A 516 -5.32 20.61 28.96
N VAL A 517 -4.42 20.26 29.87
CA VAL A 517 -2.98 20.35 29.62
C VAL A 517 -2.69 19.43 28.44
N ILE A 518 -2.25 19.99 27.32
CA ILE A 518 -1.78 19.21 26.18
C ILE A 518 -0.51 18.50 26.66
N PRO A 519 -0.50 17.16 26.75
CA PRO A 519 0.69 16.43 27.17
C PRO A 519 1.78 16.59 26.12
N ASP A 520 3.04 16.67 26.57
CA ASP A 520 4.18 16.72 25.67
C ASP A 520 4.19 15.54 24.70
N GLU A 521 4.69 15.75 23.48
CA GLU A 521 4.76 14.71 22.45
C GLU A 521 5.51 13.45 22.93
N ALA A 522 6.49 13.60 23.83
CA ALA A 522 7.21 12.47 24.43
C ALA A 522 6.30 11.58 25.31
N VAL A 523 5.36 12.17 26.04
CA VAL A 523 4.39 11.43 26.87
C VAL A 523 3.36 10.73 26.00
N ILE A 524 2.90 11.40 24.93
CA ILE A 524 2.02 10.79 23.92
C ILE A 524 2.71 9.60 23.26
N SER A 525 3.95 9.81 22.80
CA SER A 525 4.77 8.81 22.13
C SER A 525 4.97 7.58 23.02
N SER A 526 5.49 7.76 24.25
CA SER A 526 5.70 6.66 25.19
C SER A 526 4.42 5.88 25.51
N SER A 527 3.29 6.57 25.67
CA SER A 527 1.99 5.90 25.90
C SER A 527 1.54 5.07 24.68
N LEU A 528 1.70 5.62 23.47
CA LEU A 528 1.31 4.94 22.24
C LEU A 528 2.20 3.73 21.94
N TYR A 529 3.53 3.86 22.09
CA TYR A 529 4.44 2.72 21.98
C TYR A 529 4.11 1.64 23.00
N GLY A 530 3.87 2.02 24.26
CA GLY A 530 3.50 1.07 25.32
C GLY A 530 2.22 0.29 25.00
N ARG A 531 1.17 0.99 24.52
CA ARG A 531 -0.08 0.35 24.08
C ARG A 531 0.14 -0.55 22.88
N PHE A 532 0.85 -0.08 21.86
CA PHE A 532 1.15 -0.84 20.66
C PHE A 532 1.86 -2.15 20.98
N PHE A 533 3.00 -2.10 21.69
CA PHE A 533 3.76 -3.31 22.02
C PHE A 533 2.97 -4.26 22.91
N PHE A 534 2.18 -3.75 23.86
CA PHE A 534 1.30 -4.60 24.67
C PHE A 534 0.25 -5.31 23.79
N THR A 535 -0.45 -4.57 22.91
CA THR A 535 -1.42 -5.17 21.98
C THR A 535 -0.79 -6.13 21.00
N LEU A 536 0.45 -5.87 20.58
CA LEU A 536 1.22 -6.72 19.68
C LEU A 536 1.56 -8.06 20.34
N ILE A 537 2.06 -8.04 21.57
CA ILE A 537 2.40 -9.26 22.34
C ILE A 537 1.14 -10.10 22.56
N VAL A 538 0.04 -9.48 22.98
CA VAL A 538 -1.25 -10.17 23.17
C VAL A 538 -1.75 -10.76 21.86
N SER A 539 -1.67 -10.02 20.75
CA SER A 539 -2.12 -10.49 19.44
C SER A 539 -1.28 -11.66 18.93
N ILE A 540 0.04 -11.62 19.10
CA ILE A 540 0.94 -12.72 18.73
C ILE A 540 0.68 -13.95 19.59
N PHE A 541 0.45 -13.78 20.90
CA PHE A 541 0.10 -14.89 21.78
C PHE A 541 -1.20 -15.58 21.33
N ILE A 542 -2.24 -14.80 20.99
CA ILE A 542 -3.50 -15.33 20.48
C ILE A 542 -3.31 -16.03 19.12
N LEU A 543 -2.56 -15.43 18.20
CA LEU A 543 -2.28 -16.03 16.88
C LEU A 543 -1.51 -17.35 17.02
N LEU A 544 -0.47 -17.40 17.85
CA LEU A 544 0.28 -18.63 18.11
C LEU A 544 -0.57 -19.67 18.84
N SER A 545 -1.41 -19.26 19.80
CA SER A 545 -2.35 -20.14 20.49
C SER A 545 -3.37 -20.74 19.53
N SER A 546 -3.83 -19.97 18.51
CA SER A 546 -4.80 -20.44 17.53
C SER A 546 -4.29 -21.61 16.67
N LEU A 547 -2.97 -21.77 16.53
CA LEU A 547 -2.37 -22.91 15.81
C LEU A 547 -2.64 -24.24 16.52
N LEU A 548 -2.83 -24.21 17.84
CA LEU A 548 -3.14 -25.39 18.66
C LEU A 548 -4.64 -25.73 18.69
N TRP A 549 -5.50 -24.89 18.11
CA TRP A 549 -6.94 -25.12 18.12
C TRP A 549 -7.36 -26.15 17.07
N PRO A 550 -8.46 -26.89 17.30
CA PRO A 550 -9.04 -27.77 16.29
C PRO A 550 -9.35 -27.02 15.00
N LYS A 551 -9.11 -27.66 13.84
CA LYS A 551 -9.20 -27.04 12.52
C LYS A 551 -10.48 -26.24 12.31
N GLY A 552 -11.65 -26.77 12.70
CA GLY A 552 -12.93 -26.06 12.54
C GLY A 552 -12.98 -24.71 13.25
N ILE A 553 -12.54 -24.64 14.51
CA ILE A 553 -12.51 -23.38 15.30
C ILE A 553 -11.40 -22.47 14.77
N ARG A 554 -10.22 -23.04 14.47
CA ARG A 554 -9.08 -22.32 13.90
C ARG A 554 -9.45 -21.63 12.59
N THR A 555 -10.12 -22.31 11.66
CA THR A 555 -10.56 -21.75 10.37
C THR A 555 -11.59 -20.64 10.56
N VAL A 556 -12.56 -20.80 11.46
CA VAL A 556 -13.55 -19.73 11.76
C VAL A 556 -12.84 -18.50 12.35
N PHE A 557 -11.93 -18.70 13.29
CA PHE A 557 -11.13 -17.64 13.89
C PHE A 557 -10.26 -16.94 12.84
N GLU A 558 -9.50 -17.69 12.06
CA GLU A 558 -8.63 -17.17 10.99
C GLU A 558 -9.43 -16.32 9.99
N TYR A 559 -10.55 -16.82 9.49
CA TYR A 559 -11.36 -16.11 8.50
C TYR A 559 -11.97 -14.84 9.09
N SER A 560 -12.44 -14.91 10.34
CA SER A 560 -12.99 -13.75 11.04
C SER A 560 -11.92 -12.68 11.29
N VAL A 561 -10.72 -13.08 11.72
CA VAL A 561 -9.59 -12.20 11.96
C VAL A 561 -9.10 -11.57 10.66
N LEU A 562 -8.98 -12.34 9.57
CA LEU A 562 -8.58 -11.82 8.27
C LEU A 562 -9.58 -10.77 7.74
N ILE A 563 -10.90 -11.00 7.88
CA ILE A 563 -11.91 -10.00 7.51
C ILE A 563 -11.78 -8.75 8.40
N LEU A 564 -11.64 -8.91 9.71
CA LEU A 564 -11.52 -7.80 10.65
C LEU A 564 -10.28 -6.96 10.38
N LEU A 565 -9.11 -7.60 10.24
CA LEU A 565 -7.85 -6.91 9.99
C LEU A 565 -7.82 -6.23 8.62
N ASN A 566 -8.54 -6.74 7.61
CA ASN A 566 -8.71 -6.10 6.30
C ASN A 566 -9.90 -5.12 6.23
N SER A 567 -10.47 -4.75 7.38
CA SER A 567 -11.54 -3.73 7.48
C SER A 567 -11.00 -2.34 7.88
N TYR A 568 -9.71 -2.10 7.64
CA TYR A 568 -9.01 -0.89 8.09
C TYR A 568 -9.51 0.41 7.44
N TRP A 569 -10.27 0.38 6.34
CA TRP A 569 -10.88 1.59 5.77
C TRP A 569 -12.18 2.02 6.47
N ILE A 570 -12.87 1.12 7.18
CA ILE A 570 -14.13 1.44 7.87
C ILE A 570 -13.95 2.58 8.88
N PRO A 571 -12.91 2.58 9.75
CA PRO A 571 -12.67 3.71 10.64
C PRO A 571 -12.42 5.03 9.89
N GLN A 572 -11.86 5.01 8.68
CA GLN A 572 -11.70 6.22 7.87
C GLN A 572 -13.02 6.69 7.28
N ILE A 573 -13.87 5.78 6.80
CA ILE A 573 -15.23 6.10 6.30
C ILE A 573 -16.02 6.82 7.40
N CYS A 574 -15.99 6.28 8.62
CA CYS A 574 -16.62 6.89 9.79
C CYS A 574 -16.03 8.27 10.12
N ARG A 575 -14.69 8.41 10.09
CA ARG A 575 -14.02 9.70 10.34
C ARG A 575 -14.38 10.76 9.32
N ASN A 576 -14.43 10.40 8.04
CA ASN A 576 -14.87 11.29 6.95
C ASN A 576 -16.30 11.79 7.21
N ALA A 577 -17.20 10.92 7.63
CA ALA A 577 -18.59 11.29 7.94
C ALA A 577 -18.66 12.27 9.13
N VAL A 578 -17.89 12.04 10.19
CA VAL A 578 -17.80 12.95 11.34
C VAL A 578 -17.28 14.32 10.90
N LYS A 579 -16.18 14.35 10.13
CA LYS A 579 -15.52 15.60 9.71
C LYS A 579 -16.26 16.39 8.62
N GLY A 580 -17.17 15.78 7.86
CA GLY A 580 -18.04 16.49 6.92
C GLY A 580 -17.31 17.14 5.74
N SER A 581 -16.55 16.38 4.95
CA SER A 581 -15.84 16.88 3.77
C SER A 581 -16.78 17.13 2.58
N ASP A 582 -16.58 18.25 1.88
CA ASP A 582 -17.37 18.65 0.72
C ASP A 582 -17.20 17.71 -0.51
N PRO A 583 -18.22 17.60 -1.37
CA PRO A 583 -18.16 16.83 -2.61
C PRO A 583 -17.02 17.28 -3.54
N ARG A 584 -16.42 16.34 -4.29
CA ARG A 584 -15.31 16.59 -5.23
C ARG A 584 -15.60 17.74 -6.20
N ARG A 585 -16.82 17.83 -6.73
CA ARG A 585 -17.22 18.91 -7.66
C ARG A 585 -17.15 20.30 -7.03
N ARG A 586 -17.50 20.43 -5.74
CA ARG A 586 -17.46 21.70 -5.01
C ARG A 586 -16.01 22.12 -4.71
N ARG A 587 -15.16 21.14 -4.42
CA ARG A 587 -13.71 21.35 -4.26
C ARG A 587 -13.01 21.73 -5.56
N HIS A 588 -13.44 21.17 -6.69
CA HIS A 588 -12.87 21.49 -8.01
C HIS A 588 -13.39 22.81 -8.58
N ASN A 589 -14.65 23.19 -8.32
CA ASN A 589 -15.22 24.46 -8.78
C ASN A 589 -14.70 25.71 -8.04
N GLY A 590 -13.89 25.57 -6.98
CA GLY A 590 -13.14 26.67 -6.37
C GLY A 590 -11.88 27.09 -7.14
N TYR A 591 -11.70 26.61 -8.37
CA TYR A 591 -10.54 26.87 -9.22
C TYR A 591 -10.60 28.24 -9.88
N GLN A 592 -10.24 29.28 -9.13
CA GLN A 592 -9.54 30.44 -9.69
C GLN A 592 -8.58 31.10 -8.70
N SER A 593 -7.99 30.33 -7.77
CA SER A 593 -6.84 30.76 -6.98
C SER A 593 -5.68 29.79 -7.25
N LEU A 594 -4.75 30.22 -8.10
CA LEU A 594 -3.55 29.50 -8.50
C LEU A 594 -2.41 29.75 -7.51
N GLN A 595 -1.49 28.78 -7.41
CA GLN A 595 -0.13 28.90 -6.88
C GLN A 595 0.08 29.03 -5.37
N ASN A 596 -0.55 28.17 -4.55
CA ASN A 596 0.09 27.40 -3.45
C ASN A 596 -0.96 26.60 -2.63
N GLY A 597 -0.66 25.35 -2.28
CA GLY A 597 -1.08 24.63 -1.05
C GLY A 597 -2.55 24.48 -0.60
N ASP A 598 -3.11 23.28 -0.81
CA ASP A 598 -3.61 22.39 0.27
C ASP A 598 -4.93 22.58 1.06
N THR A 599 -5.87 23.41 0.63
CA THR A 599 -6.97 23.76 1.56
C THR A 599 -8.23 22.89 1.48
N ASN A 600 -8.46 22.23 0.33
CA ASN A 600 -9.55 21.29 0.10
C ASN A 600 -9.07 19.93 -0.42
N SER A 601 -7.85 19.54 -0.05
CA SER A 601 -7.28 18.25 -0.47
C SER A 601 -7.99 17.07 0.21
N ILE A 602 -8.07 15.95 -0.52
CA ILE A 602 -8.66 14.69 -0.02
C ILE A 602 -7.84 14.24 1.20
N PRO A 603 -8.45 13.75 2.30
CA PRO A 603 -7.72 13.35 3.51
C PRO A 603 -6.65 12.29 3.27
N LEU A 604 -6.89 11.39 2.32
CA LEU A 604 -5.97 10.34 1.90
C LEU A 604 -5.82 10.37 0.38
N LEU A 605 -4.59 10.19 -0.10
CA LEU A 605 -4.31 10.08 -1.53
C LEU A 605 -4.93 8.80 -2.11
N TRP A 606 -5.54 8.90 -3.29
CA TRP A 606 -6.06 7.72 -4.00
C TRP A 606 -4.97 6.72 -4.38
N SER A 607 -3.74 7.20 -4.64
CA SER A 607 -2.56 6.34 -4.83
C SER A 607 -2.22 5.55 -3.57
N PHE A 608 -2.33 6.17 -2.38
CA PHE A 608 -2.17 5.49 -1.11
C PHE A 608 -3.30 4.48 -0.86
N ILE A 609 -4.56 4.89 -1.04
CA ILE A 609 -5.73 4.03 -0.82
C ILE A 609 -5.68 2.77 -1.69
N ILE A 610 -5.53 2.94 -3.01
CA ILE A 610 -5.52 1.82 -3.96
C ILE A 610 -4.24 1.01 -3.79
N GLY A 611 -3.09 1.68 -3.71
CA GLY A 611 -1.78 1.02 -3.61
C GLY A 611 -1.67 0.16 -2.35
N THR A 612 -2.03 0.69 -1.17
CA THR A 612 -1.97 -0.09 0.08
C THR A 612 -2.97 -1.25 0.08
N SER A 613 -4.17 -1.04 -0.47
CA SER A 613 -5.18 -2.11 -0.59
C SER A 613 -4.71 -3.26 -1.48
N VAL A 614 -4.10 -2.95 -2.62
CA VAL A 614 -3.55 -3.97 -3.51
C VAL A 614 -2.34 -4.67 -2.87
N LEU A 615 -1.37 -3.92 -2.36
CA LEU A 615 -0.14 -4.49 -1.78
C LEU A 615 -0.42 -5.39 -0.57
N ARG A 616 -1.40 -5.06 0.28
CA ARG A 616 -1.80 -5.87 1.43
C ARG A 616 -2.66 -7.08 1.06
N LEU A 617 -3.44 -7.01 -0.04
CA LEU A 617 -4.29 -8.10 -0.50
C LEU A 617 -3.52 -9.18 -1.30
N VAL A 618 -2.46 -8.81 -2.02
CA VAL A 618 -1.66 -9.72 -2.87
C VAL A 618 -1.15 -10.96 -2.11
N PRO A 619 -0.53 -10.86 -0.92
CA PRO A 619 -0.08 -12.04 -0.19
C PRO A 619 -1.23 -12.97 0.19
N ILE A 620 -2.37 -12.42 0.62
CA ILE A 620 -3.55 -13.21 1.02
C ILE A 620 -4.12 -13.94 -0.20
N VAL A 621 -4.29 -13.25 -1.32
CA VAL A 621 -4.77 -13.87 -2.57
C VAL A 621 -3.82 -14.96 -3.04
N TYR A 622 -2.50 -14.76 -2.96
CA TYR A 622 -1.52 -15.79 -3.31
C TYR A 622 -1.70 -17.06 -2.46
N VAL A 623 -1.79 -16.92 -1.14
CA VAL A 623 -1.93 -18.06 -0.21
C VAL A 623 -3.22 -18.85 -0.46
N PHE A 624 -4.34 -18.18 -0.70
CA PHE A 624 -5.64 -18.84 -0.83
C PHE A 624 -5.97 -19.34 -2.24
N THR A 625 -5.31 -18.81 -3.29
CA THR A 625 -5.59 -19.18 -4.68
C THR A 625 -4.57 -20.13 -5.30
N TYR A 626 -3.29 -20.03 -4.92
CA TYR A 626 -2.24 -20.83 -5.51
C TYR A 626 -2.19 -22.22 -4.84
N PRO A 627 -2.40 -23.31 -5.60
CA PRO A 627 -2.52 -24.65 -5.03
C PRO A 627 -1.21 -25.17 -4.43
N SER A 628 -0.06 -24.71 -4.93
CA SER A 628 1.27 -25.08 -4.45
C SER A 628 1.92 -23.90 -3.72
N ASN A 629 1.15 -23.20 -2.89
CA ASN A 629 1.67 -22.07 -2.13
C ASN A 629 2.74 -22.52 -1.13
N VAL A 630 3.65 -21.60 -0.83
CA VAL A 630 4.80 -21.82 0.06
C VAL A 630 4.38 -22.30 1.44
N PHE A 631 3.27 -21.78 1.96
CA PHE A 631 2.75 -22.11 3.29
C PHE A 631 1.89 -23.38 3.29
N ARG A 632 1.70 -24.01 2.13
CA ARG A 632 0.83 -25.17 1.88
C ARG A 632 -0.57 -25.04 2.51
N HIS A 633 -1.09 -23.81 2.56
CA HIS A 633 -2.42 -23.53 3.09
C HIS A 633 -3.50 -24.11 2.17
N ASP A 634 -4.60 -24.57 2.76
CA ASP A 634 -5.75 -25.11 2.03
C ASP A 634 -6.28 -24.08 1.01
N ARG A 635 -6.49 -24.52 -0.23
CA ARG A 635 -7.00 -23.65 -1.30
C ARG A 635 -8.48 -23.35 -1.09
N ASP A 636 -8.80 -22.10 -0.76
CA ASP A 636 -10.17 -21.58 -0.75
C ASP A 636 -10.31 -20.30 -1.57
N VAL A 637 -10.65 -20.49 -2.84
CA VAL A 637 -10.88 -19.38 -3.78
C VAL A 637 -12.14 -18.58 -3.43
N LYS A 638 -13.15 -19.20 -2.79
CA LYS A 638 -14.40 -18.51 -2.45
C LYS A 638 -14.14 -17.46 -1.39
N PHE A 639 -13.36 -17.80 -0.37
CA PHE A 639 -12.95 -16.86 0.67
C PHE A 639 -12.13 -15.70 0.11
N ALA A 640 -11.15 -15.98 -0.77
CA ALA A 640 -10.35 -14.93 -1.41
C ALA A 640 -11.22 -13.95 -2.23
N VAL A 641 -12.22 -14.45 -2.96
CA VAL A 641 -13.19 -13.61 -3.70
C VAL A 641 -14.04 -12.79 -2.74
N LEU A 642 -14.57 -13.39 -1.67
CA LEU A 642 -15.35 -12.69 -0.64
C LEU A 642 -14.56 -11.53 -0.03
N LEU A 643 -13.32 -11.78 0.38
CA LEU A 643 -12.44 -10.77 0.98
C LEU A 643 -12.09 -9.65 -0.03
N SER A 644 -11.86 -10.00 -1.29
CA SER A 644 -11.59 -9.03 -2.36
C SER A 644 -12.81 -8.15 -2.65
N LEU A 645 -14.02 -8.74 -2.68
CA LEU A 645 -15.27 -8.00 -2.81
C LEU A 645 -15.53 -7.10 -1.59
N TRP A 646 -15.19 -7.55 -0.39
CA TRP A 646 -15.28 -6.76 0.83
C TRP A 646 -14.35 -5.55 0.80
N MET A 647 -13.10 -5.73 0.35
CA MET A 647 -12.16 -4.63 0.16
C MET A 647 -12.66 -3.66 -0.91
N LEU A 648 -13.15 -4.16 -2.05
CA LEU A 648 -13.74 -3.34 -3.11
C LEU A 648 -14.93 -2.54 -2.62
N PHE A 649 -15.81 -3.13 -1.79
CA PHE A 649 -16.94 -2.44 -1.18
C PHE A 649 -16.48 -1.26 -0.33
N GLN A 650 -15.48 -1.45 0.54
CA GLN A 650 -14.90 -0.36 1.34
C GLN A 650 -14.36 0.78 0.45
N LEU A 651 -13.66 0.44 -0.64
CA LEU A 651 -13.13 1.40 -1.59
C LEU A 651 -14.23 2.17 -2.34
N LEU A 652 -15.30 1.48 -2.75
CA LEU A 652 -16.46 2.10 -3.40
C LEU A 652 -17.18 3.06 -2.45
N VAL A 653 -17.29 2.73 -1.16
CA VAL A 653 -17.87 3.63 -0.16
C VAL A 653 -16.98 4.87 0.02
N LEU A 654 -15.66 4.73 0.15
CA LEU A 654 -14.74 5.87 0.19
C LEU A 654 -14.83 6.73 -1.10
N TYR A 655 -14.96 6.09 -2.26
CA TYR A 655 -15.12 6.78 -3.55
C TYR A 655 -16.44 7.55 -3.62
N SER A 656 -17.53 6.95 -3.13
CA SER A 656 -18.83 7.60 -3.05
C SER A 656 -18.81 8.82 -2.11
N GLN A 657 -18.11 8.73 -0.96
CA GLN A 657 -17.90 9.86 -0.05
C GLN A 657 -17.12 10.99 -0.71
N ASP A 658 -16.14 10.66 -1.57
CA ASP A 658 -15.37 11.65 -2.30
C ASP A 658 -16.23 12.37 -3.36
N LEU A 659 -17.07 11.62 -4.10
CA LEU A 659 -17.90 12.16 -5.18
C LEU A 659 -19.12 12.95 -4.68
N LEU A 660 -19.87 12.39 -3.73
CA LEU A 660 -21.16 12.90 -3.26
C LEU A 660 -21.06 13.70 -1.95
N GLY A 661 -19.89 13.75 -1.33
CA GLY A 661 -19.66 14.36 -0.01
C GLY A 661 -19.71 13.33 1.11
N SER A 662 -18.98 13.55 2.21
CA SER A 662 -18.72 12.49 3.18
C SER A 662 -19.93 12.01 4.00
N ARG A 663 -21.01 12.79 4.00
CA ARG A 663 -22.26 12.56 4.75
C ARG A 663 -23.44 12.14 3.85
N TRP A 664 -23.21 11.83 2.56
CA TRP A 664 -24.28 11.56 1.58
C TRP A 664 -25.24 10.42 1.96
N PHE A 665 -24.75 9.41 2.66
CA PHE A 665 -25.54 8.25 3.09
C PHE A 665 -26.26 8.46 4.43
N LEU A 666 -26.06 9.62 5.08
CA LEU A 666 -26.71 9.96 6.34
C LEU A 666 -27.91 10.87 6.09
N PRO A 667 -29.04 10.70 6.81
CA PRO A 667 -30.22 11.51 6.59
C PRO A 667 -29.99 12.97 7.00
N GLN A 668 -30.31 13.92 6.11
CA GLN A 668 -30.08 15.36 6.32
C GLN A 668 -30.77 15.92 7.59
N HIS A 669 -31.87 15.31 8.03
CA HIS A 669 -32.62 15.74 9.22
C HIS A 669 -31.99 15.27 10.56
N VAL A 670 -31.03 14.35 10.52
CA VAL A 670 -30.37 13.79 11.72
C VAL A 670 -29.05 14.53 12.03
N ILE A 671 -28.52 15.27 11.06
CA ILE A 671 -27.19 15.90 11.14
C ILE A 671 -27.35 17.41 10.87
N PRO A 672 -26.99 18.29 11.81
CA PRO A 672 -26.99 19.72 11.55
C PRO A 672 -25.89 20.06 10.54
N ASP A 673 -26.08 21.17 9.82
CA ASP A 673 -25.08 21.69 8.90
C ASP A 673 -23.75 21.89 9.63
N GLY A 674 -22.65 21.49 8.99
CA GLY A 674 -21.32 21.62 9.57
C GLY A 674 -21.05 23.07 9.96
N TYR A 675 -20.49 23.27 11.16
CA TYR A 675 -20.14 24.60 11.63
C TYR A 675 -19.07 25.19 10.70
N HIS A 676 -19.45 26.16 9.86
CA HIS A 676 -18.51 26.91 9.04
C HIS A 676 -17.72 27.85 9.96
N TYR A 677 -16.46 27.51 10.26
CA TYR A 677 -15.55 28.34 11.06
C TYR A 677 -15.25 29.71 10.43
N HIS A 678 -15.64 29.92 9.18
CA HIS A 678 -15.48 31.19 8.50
C HIS A 678 -16.66 32.09 8.83
N ARG A 679 -16.46 32.97 9.81
CA ARG A 679 -17.31 34.15 9.97
C ARG A 679 -17.08 35.02 8.72
N ALA A 680 -18.15 35.52 8.11
CA ALA A 680 -18.02 36.48 7.03
C ALA A 680 -17.13 37.65 7.50
N VAL A 681 -16.03 37.90 6.79
CA VAL A 681 -15.13 39.01 7.11
C VAL A 681 -15.56 40.20 6.25
N PRO A 682 -15.87 41.37 6.84
CA PRO A 682 -16.19 42.55 6.07
C PRO A 682 -15.04 42.91 5.14
N GLN A 683 -15.37 43.30 3.90
CA GLN A 683 -14.40 43.61 2.86
C GLN A 683 -13.40 44.72 3.25
N SER A 684 -13.76 45.58 4.21
CA SER A 684 -12.88 46.61 4.78
C SER A 684 -11.64 46.02 5.49
N ILE A 685 -11.78 44.88 6.17
CA ILE A 685 -10.68 44.21 6.86
C ILE A 685 -9.74 43.54 5.84
N LEU A 686 -10.29 43.02 4.74
CA LEU A 686 -9.49 42.39 3.68
C LEU A 686 -8.57 43.37 2.95
N MET A 687 -9.03 44.61 2.75
CA MET A 687 -8.22 45.68 2.15
C MET A 687 -7.07 46.16 3.06
N GLU A 688 -7.26 46.14 4.38
CA GLU A 688 -6.24 46.55 5.36
C GLU A 688 -5.08 45.54 5.46
N TYR A 689 -5.35 44.25 5.23
CA TYR A 689 -4.35 43.19 5.27
C TYR A 689 -3.78 42.77 3.90
N GLY A 690 -4.17 43.45 2.81
CA GLY A 690 -3.55 43.30 1.49
C GLY A 690 -3.74 41.93 0.83
N SER A 691 -4.92 41.31 0.95
CA SER A 691 -5.21 40.06 0.21
C SER A 691 -5.68 40.36 -1.21
N GLU A 692 -4.95 39.88 -2.23
CA GLU A 692 -5.22 40.20 -3.63
C GLU A 692 -6.44 39.44 -4.23
N ASP A 693 -6.88 38.31 -3.65
CA ASP A 693 -7.83 37.39 -4.30
C ASP A 693 -8.96 36.81 -3.40
N ASN A 694 -9.57 37.60 -2.51
CA ASN A 694 -10.66 37.16 -1.60
C ASN A 694 -10.34 35.91 -0.75
N CYS A 695 -9.06 35.59 -0.61
CA CYS A 695 -8.55 34.47 0.16
C CYS A 695 -7.57 35.00 1.19
N PHE A 696 -7.71 34.56 2.43
CA PHE A 696 -6.81 34.92 3.51
C PHE A 696 -6.19 33.64 4.10
N VAL A 697 -4.89 33.65 4.33
CA VAL A 697 -4.20 32.55 5.05
C VAL A 697 -4.62 32.62 6.52
N CYS A 698 -5.52 31.74 6.95
CA CYS A 698 -5.95 31.70 8.33
C CYS A 698 -4.75 31.44 9.25
N PRO A 699 -4.40 32.32 10.20
CA PRO A 699 -3.22 32.17 11.05
C PRO A 699 -3.36 31.04 12.08
N ILE A 700 -4.58 30.53 12.29
CA ILE A 700 -4.87 29.44 13.23
C ILE A 700 -4.64 28.08 12.56
N CYS A 701 -5.19 27.90 11.36
CA CYS A 701 -5.12 26.61 10.66
C CYS A 701 -4.11 26.60 9.50
N MET A 702 -3.45 27.72 9.22
CA MET A 702 -2.47 27.95 8.15
C MET A 702 -3.00 27.48 6.78
N THR A 703 -4.21 27.92 6.46
CA THR A 703 -4.99 27.45 5.32
C THR A 703 -5.54 28.66 4.58
N ASP A 704 -5.44 28.72 3.25
CA ASP A 704 -6.15 29.70 2.43
C ASP A 704 -7.66 29.48 2.59
N THR A 705 -8.30 30.49 3.17
CA THR A 705 -9.72 30.47 3.46
C THR A 705 -10.44 31.39 2.48
N PRO A 706 -11.38 30.88 1.67
CA PRO A 706 -12.21 31.74 0.84
C PRO A 706 -13.08 32.57 1.77
N VAL A 707 -13.01 33.89 1.63
CA VAL A 707 -13.81 34.80 2.44
C VAL A 707 -15.19 34.91 1.79
N TYR A 708 -16.19 34.34 2.45
CA TYR A 708 -17.59 34.59 2.11
C TYR A 708 -17.96 35.98 2.61
N VAL A 709 -18.17 36.90 1.69
CA VAL A 709 -18.75 38.21 1.99
C VAL A 709 -20.25 38.00 2.16
N GLU A 710 -20.73 37.90 3.41
CA GLU A 710 -22.16 38.11 3.65
C GLU A 710 -22.45 39.59 3.37
N GLU A 711 -23.28 39.85 2.37
CA GLU A 711 -23.98 41.12 2.27
C GLU A 711 -24.89 41.25 3.49
N VAL A 712 -24.38 41.88 4.55
CA VAL A 712 -25.17 42.26 5.71
C VAL A 712 -26.26 43.18 5.20
N LYS A 713 -27.53 42.75 5.28
CA LYS A 713 -28.71 43.52 4.84
C LYS A 713 -28.81 44.93 5.44
N GLU A 714 -28.04 45.22 6.48
CA GLU A 714 -28.04 46.48 7.22
C GLU A 714 -26.80 47.36 6.98
N THR A 715 -25.83 46.94 6.15
CA THR A 715 -24.68 47.78 5.75
C THR A 715 -24.85 48.50 4.41
N HIS A 716 -26.05 48.50 3.81
CA HIS A 716 -26.41 49.43 2.72
C HIS A 716 -26.61 50.88 3.20
N LYS A 717 -25.72 51.35 4.07
CA LYS A 717 -25.45 52.78 4.30
C LYS A 717 -24.01 53.10 3.88
N VAL A 718 -23.56 52.48 2.80
CA VAL A 718 -22.60 53.12 1.92
C VAL A 718 -23.43 53.86 0.88
N ASP A 719 -23.24 55.18 0.86
CA ASP A 719 -24.06 56.16 0.17
C ASP A 719 -24.25 55.82 -1.31
N ILE A 720 -25.49 55.95 -1.81
CA ILE A 720 -25.85 55.74 -3.22
C ILE A 720 -25.05 56.66 -4.16
N GLN A 721 -24.35 57.66 -3.60
CA GLN A 721 -23.52 58.59 -4.35
C GLN A 721 -22.18 58.03 -4.86
N SER A 722 -21.67 56.89 -4.37
CA SER A 722 -20.28 56.49 -4.70
C SER A 722 -20.10 55.38 -5.74
N TYR A 723 -21.11 54.61 -6.18
CA TYR A 723 -20.88 53.56 -7.22
C TYR A 723 -22.08 53.12 -8.08
N MET A 724 -22.97 54.02 -8.49
CA MET A 724 -23.88 53.73 -9.61
C MET A 724 -23.75 54.79 -10.70
N ILE A 725 -22.95 54.49 -11.74
CA ILE A 725 -23.25 55.06 -13.06
C ILE A 725 -24.47 54.29 -13.56
N THR A 726 -25.56 54.99 -13.80
CA THR A 726 -26.82 54.43 -14.31
C THR A 726 -26.53 53.67 -15.61
N PRO A 727 -27.18 52.53 -15.91
CA PRO A 727 -26.96 51.81 -17.17
C PRO A 727 -27.12 52.78 -18.34
N VAL A 728 -26.08 52.88 -19.17
CA VAL A 728 -26.04 53.89 -20.22
C VAL A 728 -27.05 53.55 -21.30
N LYS A 729 -27.87 54.55 -21.68
CA LYS A 729 -28.95 54.36 -22.65
C LYS A 729 -28.63 54.90 -24.03
N ALA A 730 -27.64 55.78 -24.18
CA ALA A 730 -27.17 56.28 -25.47
C ALA A 730 -25.70 56.70 -25.41
N CYS A 731 -25.02 56.63 -26.56
CA CYS A 731 -23.64 57.08 -26.70
C CYS A 731 -23.55 58.19 -27.77
N LEU A 732 -22.86 59.29 -27.45
CA LEU A 732 -22.61 60.39 -28.37
C LEU A 732 -21.10 60.53 -28.57
N PHE A 733 -20.67 60.59 -29.83
CA PHE A 733 -19.26 60.62 -30.20
C PHE A 733 -18.92 61.94 -30.91
N ASP A 734 -17.76 62.52 -30.61
CA ASP A 734 -17.10 63.41 -31.56
C ASP A 734 -16.54 62.60 -32.76
N MET A 735 -15.89 63.26 -33.72
CA MET A 735 -15.28 62.63 -34.87
C MET A 735 -13.77 62.90 -34.95
N ASP A 736 -13.39 64.16 -34.80
CA ASP A 736 -12.06 64.64 -35.16
C ASP A 736 -11.11 64.42 -33.99
N GLY A 737 -10.05 63.62 -34.16
CA GLY A 737 -9.13 63.30 -33.07
C GLY A 737 -9.62 62.20 -32.10
N LEU A 738 -10.92 61.87 -32.14
CA LEU A 738 -11.50 60.74 -31.40
C LEU A 738 -11.72 59.48 -32.25
N LEU A 739 -12.50 59.59 -33.33
CA LEU A 739 -12.80 58.46 -34.21
C LEU A 739 -11.76 58.33 -35.31
N LEU A 740 -11.32 59.46 -35.83
CA LEU A 740 -10.36 59.55 -36.92
C LEU A 740 -9.08 60.25 -36.46
N ASN A 741 -7.94 59.84 -37.04
CA ASN A 741 -6.63 60.46 -36.80
C ASN A 741 -6.45 61.84 -37.47
N THR A 742 -7.50 62.66 -37.51
CA THR A 742 -7.53 63.94 -38.25
C THR A 742 -6.71 65.05 -37.58
N GLU A 743 -6.45 64.98 -36.28
CA GLU A 743 -5.57 65.92 -35.57
C GLU A 743 -4.12 65.86 -36.10
N ASP A 744 -3.64 64.67 -36.46
CA ASP A 744 -2.34 64.51 -37.11
C ASP A 744 -2.33 65.16 -38.49
N MET A 745 -3.44 65.02 -39.21
CA MET A 745 -3.58 65.56 -40.56
C MET A 745 -3.65 67.09 -40.56
N TYR A 746 -4.37 67.69 -39.60
CA TYR A 746 -4.34 69.13 -39.37
C TYR A 746 -2.92 69.61 -39.08
N THR A 747 -2.18 68.85 -38.24
CA THR A 747 -0.78 69.16 -37.93
C THR A 747 0.11 69.07 -39.16
N ILE A 748 -0.04 68.04 -39.99
CA ILE A 748 0.72 67.87 -41.24
C ILE A 748 0.40 69.00 -42.22
N ALA A 749 -0.88 69.31 -42.44
CA ALA A 749 -1.31 70.39 -43.32
C ALA A 749 -0.72 71.74 -42.87
N LEU A 750 -0.79 72.01 -41.57
CA LEU A 750 -0.29 73.26 -41.02
C LEU A 750 1.24 73.34 -41.06
N ASN A 751 1.94 72.25 -40.77
CA ASN A 751 3.39 72.16 -40.90
C ASN A 751 3.85 72.37 -42.35
N GLN A 752 3.12 71.85 -43.33
CA GLN A 752 3.41 72.09 -44.74
C GLN A 752 3.30 73.57 -45.09
N MET A 753 2.29 74.26 -44.55
CA MET A 753 2.10 75.69 -44.74
C MET A 753 3.14 76.51 -43.98
N LEU A 754 3.43 76.23 -42.70
CA LEU A 754 4.45 76.92 -41.91
C LEU A 754 5.86 76.78 -42.53
N LYS A 755 6.13 75.65 -43.18
CA LYS A 755 7.37 75.41 -43.92
C LYS A 755 7.54 76.36 -45.12
N ILE A 756 6.45 76.80 -45.76
CA ILE A 756 6.53 77.78 -46.88
C ILE A 756 7.04 79.14 -46.38
N TYR A 757 6.83 79.45 -45.09
CA TYR A 757 7.22 80.72 -44.47
C TYR A 757 8.42 80.59 -43.51
N ASP A 758 9.15 79.47 -43.56
CA ASP A 758 10.31 79.18 -42.71
C ASP A 758 10.05 79.28 -41.18
N LYS A 759 8.81 79.00 -40.75
CA LYS A 759 8.39 79.08 -39.33
C LYS A 759 8.53 77.77 -38.55
N GLY A 760 9.06 76.72 -39.17
CA GLY A 760 9.26 75.40 -38.53
C GLY A 760 7.98 74.56 -38.45
N THR A 761 7.80 73.86 -37.34
CA THR A 761 6.63 72.99 -37.09
C THR A 761 5.72 73.58 -36.00
N LEU A 762 4.48 73.10 -35.97
CA LEU A 762 3.46 73.50 -35.02
C LEU A 762 3.90 73.17 -33.59
N ASN A 763 3.92 74.18 -32.73
CA ASN A 763 4.21 74.06 -31.32
C ASN A 763 3.05 73.34 -30.61
N TRP A 764 3.38 72.38 -29.73
CA TRP A 764 2.38 71.57 -29.01
C TRP A 764 1.55 72.36 -28.00
N ASP A 765 2.13 73.34 -27.31
CA ASP A 765 1.39 74.24 -26.41
C ASP A 765 0.37 75.07 -27.19
N LEU A 766 0.71 75.49 -28.41
CA LEU A 766 -0.25 76.15 -29.29
C LEU A 766 -1.31 75.17 -29.79
N LYS A 767 -0.92 73.97 -30.24
CA LYS A 767 -1.83 72.94 -30.76
C LYS A 767 -2.94 72.60 -29.76
N LEU A 768 -2.60 72.40 -28.48
CA LEU A 768 -3.58 72.16 -27.41
C LEU A 768 -4.62 73.28 -27.29
N GLN A 769 -4.21 74.53 -27.54
CA GLN A 769 -5.11 75.66 -27.50
C GLN A 769 -5.88 75.91 -28.80
N LEU A 770 -5.57 75.19 -29.89
CA LEU A 770 -6.29 75.24 -31.16
C LEU A 770 -7.41 74.20 -31.23
N GLN A 771 -7.29 73.10 -30.48
CA GLN A 771 -8.25 72.02 -30.45
C GLN A 771 -9.65 72.51 -30.05
N GLY A 772 -10.65 72.17 -30.86
CA GLY A 772 -12.04 72.54 -30.63
C GLY A 772 -12.42 74.01 -30.90
N LEU A 773 -11.49 74.87 -31.31
CA LEU A 773 -11.81 76.25 -31.72
C LEU A 773 -12.47 76.28 -33.13
N PRO A 774 -13.37 77.25 -33.39
CA PRO A 774 -13.83 77.51 -34.75
C PRO A 774 -12.64 77.80 -35.69
N GLY A 775 -12.72 77.28 -36.93
CA GLY A 775 -11.59 77.35 -37.87
C GLY A 775 -11.02 78.75 -38.11
N SER A 776 -11.86 79.78 -38.16
CA SER A 776 -11.43 81.18 -38.33
C SER A 776 -10.70 81.75 -37.11
N GLU A 777 -11.05 81.30 -35.92
CA GLU A 777 -10.38 81.72 -34.67
C GLU A 777 -9.05 80.99 -34.50
N ALA A 778 -9.03 79.68 -34.79
CA ALA A 778 -7.81 78.90 -34.86
C ALA A 778 -6.82 79.46 -35.90
N ALA A 779 -7.30 79.82 -37.10
CA ALA A 779 -6.50 80.45 -38.15
C ALA A 779 -5.87 81.76 -37.69
N ARG A 780 -6.66 82.66 -37.07
CA ARG A 780 -6.15 83.92 -36.52
C ARG A 780 -5.06 83.68 -35.49
N LYS A 781 -5.31 82.74 -34.56
CA LYS A 781 -4.36 82.43 -33.50
C LYS A 781 -3.03 81.88 -34.02
N VAL A 782 -3.06 81.09 -35.09
CA VAL A 782 -1.84 80.62 -35.77
C VAL A 782 -1.12 81.76 -36.48
N ILE A 783 -1.84 82.61 -37.21
CA ILE A 783 -1.28 83.77 -37.91
C ILE A 783 -0.57 84.69 -36.91
N ASP A 784 -1.22 85.00 -35.79
CA ASP A 784 -0.68 85.88 -34.75
C ASP A 784 0.52 85.23 -34.04
N TYR A 785 0.44 83.94 -33.70
CA TYR A 785 1.52 83.26 -32.97
C TYR A 785 2.80 83.13 -33.79
N TYR A 786 2.68 82.83 -35.09
CA TYR A 786 3.83 82.68 -35.98
C TYR A 786 4.19 83.94 -36.76
N ASP A 787 3.44 85.03 -36.61
CA ASP A 787 3.59 86.28 -37.35
C ASP A 787 3.64 86.00 -38.88
N LEU A 788 2.55 85.40 -39.39
CA LEU A 788 2.41 85.04 -40.80
C LEU A 788 1.91 86.23 -41.62
N PRO A 789 2.53 86.55 -42.77
CA PRO A 789 2.10 87.66 -43.64
C PRO A 789 0.91 87.23 -44.52
N LEU A 790 -0.15 86.74 -43.91
CA LEU A 790 -1.35 86.23 -44.57
C LEU A 790 -2.60 86.87 -43.99
N SER A 791 -3.55 87.22 -44.87
CA SER A 791 -4.92 87.47 -44.42
C SER A 791 -5.62 86.16 -44.04
N LEU A 792 -6.71 86.26 -43.27
CA LEU A 792 -7.50 85.08 -42.87
C LEU A 792 -8.00 84.29 -44.09
N ASP A 793 -8.46 84.97 -45.14
CA ASP A 793 -8.97 84.33 -46.35
C ASP A 793 -7.87 83.58 -47.13
N GLU A 794 -6.66 84.15 -47.19
CA GLU A 794 -5.51 83.51 -47.84
C GLU A 794 -5.03 82.28 -47.06
N PHE A 795 -4.95 82.40 -45.73
CA PHE A 795 -4.60 81.30 -44.83
C PHE A 795 -5.61 80.15 -44.97
N ASP A 796 -6.91 80.45 -44.89
CA ASP A 796 -7.96 79.44 -45.00
C ASP A 796 -7.96 78.78 -46.38
N GLY A 797 -7.70 79.53 -47.45
CA GLY A 797 -7.56 79.01 -48.80
C GLY A 797 -6.40 78.01 -48.94
N LEU A 798 -5.22 78.36 -48.45
CA LEU A 798 -4.04 77.49 -48.46
C LEU A 798 -4.26 76.25 -47.58
N ASN A 799 -4.75 76.46 -46.36
CA ASN A 799 -4.99 75.39 -45.40
C ASN A 799 -6.03 74.39 -45.96
N ARG A 800 -7.11 74.87 -46.57
CA ARG A 800 -8.11 74.02 -47.25
C ARG A 800 -7.48 73.19 -48.38
N LYS A 801 -6.58 73.78 -49.18
CA LYS A 801 -5.89 73.06 -50.26
C LYS A 801 -5.03 71.91 -49.71
N HIS A 802 -4.21 72.17 -48.69
CA HIS A 802 -3.38 71.14 -48.06
C HIS A 802 -4.22 70.04 -47.40
N GLN A 803 -5.27 70.44 -46.68
CA GLN A 803 -6.21 69.54 -46.03
C GLN A 803 -6.95 68.61 -47.01
N SER A 804 -7.43 69.15 -48.14
CA SER A 804 -8.21 68.38 -49.13
C SER A 804 -7.46 67.18 -49.72
N VAL A 805 -6.12 67.25 -49.78
CA VAL A 805 -5.26 66.16 -50.25
C VAL A 805 -5.08 65.09 -49.17
N LEU A 806 -5.14 65.46 -47.89
CA LEU A 806 -4.91 64.57 -46.76
C LEU A 806 -6.17 63.83 -46.31
N TRP A 807 -7.36 64.44 -46.43
CA TRP A 807 -8.62 63.83 -45.98
C TRP A 807 -8.89 62.41 -46.49
N PRO A 808 -8.64 62.04 -47.76
CA PRO A 808 -8.84 60.67 -48.24
C PRO A 808 -7.92 59.62 -47.58
N THR A 809 -6.91 60.06 -46.83
CA THR A 809 -5.97 59.18 -46.12
C THR A 809 -6.33 58.96 -44.66
N SER A 810 -7.45 59.53 -44.18
CA SER A 810 -7.86 59.44 -42.77
C SER A 810 -8.21 58.00 -42.42
N LYS A 811 -7.91 57.61 -41.19
CA LYS A 811 -8.12 56.25 -40.67
C LYS A 811 -8.77 56.29 -39.31
N PHE A 812 -9.47 55.22 -38.99
CA PHE A 812 -9.99 55.01 -37.63
C PHE A 812 -8.87 54.93 -36.62
N LEU A 813 -9.06 55.57 -35.47
CA LEU A 813 -8.22 55.37 -34.30
C LEU A 813 -8.51 53.99 -33.67
N PRO A 814 -7.53 53.38 -32.99
CA PRO A 814 -7.69 52.06 -32.37
C PRO A 814 -8.93 51.98 -31.46
N GLY A 815 -9.62 50.83 -31.47
CA GLY A 815 -10.85 50.61 -30.70
C GLY A 815 -12.13 51.23 -31.27
N THR A 816 -12.04 52.20 -32.20
CA THR A 816 -13.20 52.93 -32.73
C THR A 816 -14.23 52.02 -33.41
N PHE A 817 -13.79 51.27 -34.42
CA PHE A 817 -14.69 50.45 -35.23
C PHE A 817 -15.31 49.31 -34.40
N GLU A 818 -14.54 48.74 -33.48
CA GLU A 818 -15.01 47.69 -32.57
C GLU A 818 -16.09 48.23 -31.63
N LEU A 819 -15.87 49.39 -31.00
CA LEU A 819 -16.81 49.99 -30.06
C LEU A 819 -18.14 50.35 -30.75
N ILE A 820 -18.10 51.01 -31.90
CA ILE A 820 -19.33 51.39 -32.62
C ILE A 820 -20.10 50.14 -33.10
N SER A 821 -19.39 49.13 -33.60
CA SER A 821 -20.01 47.86 -34.03
C SER A 821 -20.66 47.14 -32.86
N TYR A 822 -20.01 47.13 -31.70
CA TYR A 822 -20.53 46.56 -30.46
C TYR A 822 -21.81 47.27 -30.00
N LEU A 823 -21.78 48.59 -29.90
CA LEU A 823 -22.94 49.40 -29.48
C LEU A 823 -24.13 49.17 -30.41
N LYS A 824 -23.88 49.06 -31.73
CA LYS A 824 -24.92 48.76 -32.69
C LYS A 824 -25.51 47.36 -32.50
N ALA A 825 -24.68 46.36 -32.21
CA ALA A 825 -25.12 44.99 -31.93
C ALA A 825 -25.97 44.89 -30.65
N GLN A 826 -25.66 45.71 -29.64
CA GLN A 826 -26.43 45.81 -28.39
C GLN A 826 -27.67 46.72 -28.50
N ASN A 827 -28.00 47.23 -29.69
CA ASN A 827 -29.10 48.16 -29.93
C ASN A 827 -29.03 49.44 -29.08
N ILE A 828 -27.82 49.90 -28.74
CA ILE A 828 -27.63 51.18 -28.06
C ILE A 828 -27.70 52.30 -29.12
N PRO A 829 -28.58 53.31 -28.97
CA PRO A 829 -28.63 54.48 -29.83
C PRO A 829 -27.29 55.25 -29.84
N VAL A 830 -26.75 55.50 -31.04
CA VAL A 830 -25.47 56.21 -31.21
C VAL A 830 -25.59 57.44 -32.11
N ALA A 831 -25.13 58.61 -31.63
CA ALA A 831 -25.06 59.84 -32.42
C ALA A 831 -23.61 60.31 -32.64
N LEU A 832 -23.34 60.84 -33.83
CA LEU A 832 -22.12 61.58 -34.15
C LEU A 832 -22.39 63.07 -34.06
N CYS A 833 -21.57 63.80 -33.29
CA CYS A 833 -21.72 65.23 -33.04
C CYS A 833 -20.37 65.93 -33.26
N THR A 834 -20.12 66.41 -34.48
CA THR A 834 -18.83 67.01 -34.87
C THR A 834 -18.92 68.51 -35.11
N SER A 835 -17.89 69.26 -34.73
CA SER A 835 -17.73 70.68 -35.10
C SER A 835 -17.35 70.89 -36.57
N SER A 836 -17.05 69.83 -37.34
CA SER A 836 -16.77 69.92 -38.77
C SER A 836 -18.02 70.33 -39.56
N THR A 837 -17.86 71.17 -40.59
CA THR A 837 -18.93 71.47 -41.55
C THR A 837 -19.27 70.24 -42.39
N ALA A 838 -20.48 70.21 -42.99
CA ALA A 838 -20.94 69.08 -43.81
C ALA A 838 -19.93 68.72 -44.93
N ASP A 839 -19.37 69.72 -45.62
CA ASP A 839 -18.36 69.52 -46.66
C ASP A 839 -17.08 68.84 -46.14
N LYS A 840 -16.61 69.25 -44.95
CA LYS A 840 -15.42 68.67 -44.32
C LYS A 840 -15.72 67.26 -43.81
N PHE A 841 -16.89 67.05 -43.22
CA PHE A 841 -17.36 65.73 -42.80
C PHE A 841 -17.34 64.76 -43.98
N HIS A 842 -17.97 65.10 -45.11
CA HIS A 842 -17.97 64.23 -46.29
C HIS A 842 -16.58 63.99 -46.86
N SER A 843 -15.74 65.02 -46.89
CA SER A 843 -14.35 64.87 -47.38
C SER A 843 -13.53 63.89 -46.54
N LYS A 844 -13.73 63.88 -45.21
CA LYS A 844 -13.01 63.00 -44.27
C LYS A 844 -13.54 61.58 -44.21
N THR A 845 -14.80 61.35 -44.61
CA THR A 845 -15.52 60.09 -44.34
C THR A 845 -15.97 59.36 -45.60
N SER A 846 -15.89 59.97 -46.79
CA SER A 846 -16.38 59.39 -48.05
C SER A 846 -15.77 58.01 -48.40
N HIS A 847 -14.53 57.74 -47.99
CA HIS A 847 -13.87 56.43 -48.15
C HIS A 847 -14.11 55.46 -46.98
N LEU A 848 -14.78 55.90 -45.90
CA LEU A 848 -15.06 55.15 -44.67
C LEU A 848 -16.57 54.93 -44.44
N THR A 849 -17.37 54.97 -45.50
CA THR A 849 -18.84 55.02 -45.45
C THR A 849 -19.50 53.89 -44.66
N GLU A 850 -18.95 52.66 -44.70
CA GLU A 850 -19.55 51.52 -44.00
C GLU A 850 -19.60 51.68 -42.48
N ALA A 851 -18.59 52.30 -41.88
CA ALA A 851 -18.54 52.54 -40.44
C ALA A 851 -19.45 53.70 -40.04
N PHE A 852 -19.53 54.76 -40.85
CA PHE A 852 -20.38 55.92 -40.55
C PHE A 852 -21.89 55.65 -40.72
N LYS A 853 -22.27 54.58 -41.46
CA LYS A 853 -23.66 54.08 -41.51
C LYS A 853 -24.16 53.51 -40.19
N LEU A 854 -23.26 53.15 -39.27
CA LEU A 854 -23.63 52.60 -37.96
C LEU A 854 -24.18 53.68 -37.01
N PHE A 855 -23.88 54.95 -37.27
CA PHE A 855 -24.43 56.07 -36.52
C PHE A 855 -25.90 56.30 -36.88
N ASP A 856 -26.72 56.52 -35.86
CA ASP A 856 -28.14 56.70 -36.03
C ASP A 856 -28.53 58.13 -36.38
N VAL A 857 -27.75 59.08 -35.90
CA VAL A 857 -27.89 60.51 -36.10
C VAL A 857 -26.49 61.08 -36.34
N ILE A 858 -26.35 61.98 -37.30
CA ILE A 858 -25.12 62.73 -37.55
C ILE A 858 -25.46 64.22 -37.55
N ILE A 859 -24.81 64.97 -36.66
CA ILE A 859 -24.91 66.42 -36.54
C ILE A 859 -23.55 67.04 -36.87
N THR A 860 -23.53 67.95 -37.83
CA THR A 860 -22.33 68.71 -38.25
C THR A 860 -22.35 70.12 -37.67
N GLY A 861 -21.19 70.77 -37.61
CA GLY A 861 -21.02 72.06 -36.92
C GLY A 861 -21.72 73.24 -37.59
N ASP A 862 -22.13 73.09 -38.85
CA ASP A 862 -22.92 74.05 -39.64
C ASP A 862 -24.42 73.72 -39.67
N ASP A 863 -24.90 72.83 -38.79
CA ASP A 863 -26.32 72.53 -38.68
C ASP A 863 -27.12 73.80 -38.27
N PRO A 864 -28.11 74.24 -39.07
CA PRO A 864 -28.85 75.48 -38.83
C PRO A 864 -29.69 75.46 -37.55
N ARG A 865 -29.89 74.28 -36.94
CA ARG A 865 -30.60 74.12 -35.66
C ARG A 865 -29.74 74.51 -34.45
N ILE A 866 -28.42 74.62 -34.62
CA ILE A 866 -27.50 75.13 -33.59
C ILE A 866 -27.40 76.65 -33.74
N PRO A 867 -27.71 77.45 -32.70
CA PRO A 867 -27.63 78.90 -32.83
C PRO A 867 -26.19 79.37 -33.12
N ALA A 868 -26.05 80.38 -33.97
CA ALA A 868 -24.74 80.92 -34.35
C ALA A 868 -23.92 81.31 -33.11
N GLY A 869 -22.66 80.84 -33.05
CA GLY A 869 -21.76 81.07 -31.91
C GLY A 869 -21.95 80.11 -30.72
N ARG A 870 -22.85 79.12 -30.81
CA ARG A 870 -23.10 78.12 -29.76
C ARG A 870 -22.53 76.73 -30.05
N GLY A 871 -21.40 76.65 -30.76
CA GLY A 871 -20.62 75.41 -30.90
C GLY A 871 -19.93 75.00 -29.58
N LYS A 872 -19.17 73.90 -29.59
CA LYS A 872 -18.34 73.51 -28.42
C LYS A 872 -17.47 74.72 -28.00
N PRO A 873 -17.42 75.11 -26.70
CA PRO A 873 -17.74 74.33 -25.50
C PRO A 873 -19.19 74.43 -24.98
N PHE A 874 -20.14 74.94 -25.77
CA PHE A 874 -21.55 74.92 -25.40
C PHE A 874 -22.17 73.53 -25.68
N PRO A 875 -23.17 73.09 -24.88
CA PRO A 875 -23.72 71.73 -24.96
C PRO A 875 -24.66 71.50 -26.15
N ASP A 876 -24.97 72.54 -26.93
CA ASP A 876 -26.04 72.57 -27.92
C ASP A 876 -25.94 71.44 -28.98
N ILE A 877 -24.73 71.07 -29.41
CA ILE A 877 -24.54 69.99 -30.39
C ILE A 877 -24.91 68.61 -29.80
N TRP A 878 -24.57 68.37 -28.54
CA TRP A 878 -24.92 67.13 -27.82
C TRP A 878 -26.42 67.07 -27.52
N GLN A 879 -27.02 68.22 -27.15
CA GLN A 879 -28.46 68.35 -26.94
C GLN A 879 -29.25 68.05 -28.21
N LEU A 880 -28.79 68.55 -29.36
CA LEU A 880 -29.41 68.27 -30.65
C LEU A 880 -29.25 66.79 -31.03
N GLY A 881 -28.06 66.21 -30.86
CA GLY A 881 -27.82 64.79 -31.11
C GLY A 881 -28.74 63.87 -30.29
N LEU A 882 -28.86 64.12 -28.98
CA LEU A 882 -29.76 63.36 -28.10
C LEU A 882 -31.24 63.56 -28.48
N LYS A 883 -31.65 64.79 -28.80
CA LYS A 883 -33.02 65.09 -29.22
C LYS A 883 -33.42 64.28 -30.46
N GLU A 884 -32.54 64.20 -31.45
CA GLU A 884 -32.80 63.45 -32.68
C GLU A 884 -32.79 61.93 -32.43
N LEU A 885 -31.92 61.42 -31.55
CA LEU A 885 -31.96 60.01 -31.13
C LEU A 885 -33.30 59.67 -30.47
N ASN A 886 -33.75 60.50 -29.53
CA ASN A 886 -35.03 60.33 -28.85
C ASN A 886 -36.20 60.37 -29.81
N GLN A 887 -36.17 61.27 -30.80
CA GLN A 887 -37.19 61.35 -31.83
C GLN A 887 -37.18 60.13 -32.76
N LYS A 888 -36.00 59.66 -33.17
CA LYS A 888 -35.85 58.50 -34.06
C LYS A 888 -36.34 57.20 -33.42
N TYR A 889 -36.03 57.00 -32.14
CA TYR A 889 -36.35 55.77 -31.42
C TYR A 889 -37.60 55.87 -30.54
N ASN A 890 -38.27 57.03 -30.51
CA ASN A 890 -39.40 57.32 -29.64
C ASN A 890 -39.09 57.02 -28.16
N THR A 891 -37.94 57.50 -27.70
CA THR A 891 -37.42 57.31 -26.33
C THR A 891 -37.41 58.63 -25.55
N SER A 892 -37.29 58.52 -24.22
CA SER A 892 -37.16 59.65 -23.29
C SER A 892 -35.82 59.58 -22.54
N ILE A 893 -34.72 59.48 -23.29
CA ILE A 893 -33.36 59.43 -22.72
C ILE A 893 -32.96 60.83 -22.27
N GLU A 894 -32.55 60.97 -21.01
CA GLU A 894 -32.05 62.21 -20.42
C GLU A 894 -30.53 62.32 -20.62
N SER A 895 -29.98 63.54 -20.53
CA SER A 895 -28.54 63.74 -20.78
C SER A 895 -27.62 63.00 -19.79
N GLN A 896 -28.08 62.81 -18.54
CA GLN A 896 -27.38 62.04 -17.51
C GLN A 896 -27.29 60.53 -17.78
N ASP A 897 -28.15 60.01 -18.67
CA ASP A 897 -28.15 58.60 -19.08
C ASP A 897 -27.22 58.34 -20.29
N CYS A 898 -26.46 59.36 -20.72
CA CYS A 898 -25.64 59.32 -21.92
C CYS A 898 -24.14 59.28 -21.62
N LEU A 899 -23.41 58.49 -22.41
CA LEU A 899 -21.95 58.57 -22.52
C LEU A 899 -21.56 59.52 -23.65
N VAL A 900 -20.66 60.46 -23.37
CA VAL A 900 -20.06 61.36 -24.35
C VAL A 900 -18.59 60.99 -24.52
N PHE A 901 -18.19 60.60 -25.73
CA PHE A 901 -16.80 60.32 -26.06
C PHE A 901 -16.19 61.54 -26.76
N GLU A 902 -15.04 62.01 -26.28
CA GLU A 902 -14.39 63.20 -26.83
C GLU A 902 -12.86 63.21 -26.64
N ASP A 903 -12.11 63.91 -27.50
CA ASP A 903 -10.65 64.08 -27.44
C ASP A 903 -10.20 65.47 -26.93
N GLY A 904 -10.93 66.53 -27.25
CA GLY A 904 -10.55 67.93 -26.99
C GLY A 904 -11.20 68.55 -25.74
N ILE A 905 -10.46 69.43 -25.05
CA ILE A 905 -10.93 70.11 -23.81
C ILE A 905 -12.25 70.88 -24.01
N PRO A 906 -12.46 71.67 -25.09
CA PRO A 906 -13.73 72.36 -25.28
C PRO A 906 -14.92 71.39 -25.40
N GLY A 907 -14.71 70.24 -26.01
CA GLY A 907 -15.77 69.23 -26.13
C GLY A 907 -16.05 68.51 -24.82
N VAL A 908 -15.02 68.24 -24.00
CA VAL A 908 -15.19 67.73 -22.63
C VAL A 908 -16.02 68.70 -21.80
N GLN A 909 -15.72 70.00 -21.88
CA GLN A 909 -16.51 71.04 -21.23
C GLN A 909 -17.96 71.08 -21.74
N ALA A 910 -18.17 70.91 -23.06
CA ALA A 910 -19.50 70.81 -23.64
C ALA A 910 -20.27 69.56 -23.15
N GLY A 911 -19.63 68.40 -23.08
CA GLY A 911 -20.21 67.15 -22.57
C GLY A 911 -20.61 67.25 -21.10
N LYS A 912 -19.76 67.86 -20.27
CA LYS A 912 -20.06 68.14 -18.86
C LYS A 912 -21.26 69.08 -18.71
N ARG A 913 -21.31 70.16 -19.49
CA ARG A 913 -22.43 71.12 -19.49
C ARG A 913 -23.73 70.51 -20.02
N PHE A 914 -23.62 69.52 -20.90
CA PHE A 914 -24.76 68.73 -21.39
C PHE A 914 -25.33 67.85 -20.28
N GLY A 915 -24.48 67.38 -19.37
CA GLY A 915 -24.86 66.58 -18.20
C GLY A 915 -24.59 65.08 -18.35
N GLY A 916 -23.97 64.66 -19.46
CA GLY A 916 -23.56 63.27 -19.68
C GLY A 916 -22.24 62.91 -18.99
N TYR A 917 -21.97 61.60 -18.89
CA TYR A 917 -20.69 61.09 -18.41
C TYR A 917 -19.66 61.15 -19.55
N VAL A 918 -18.54 61.83 -19.33
CA VAL A 918 -17.56 62.08 -20.40
C VAL A 918 -16.41 61.07 -20.35
N VAL A 919 -16.22 60.33 -21.44
CA VAL A 919 -15.02 59.52 -21.69
C VAL A 919 -14.07 60.36 -22.54
N TRP A 920 -13.00 60.85 -21.92
CA TRP A 920 -12.03 61.74 -22.54
C TRP A 920 -10.82 60.95 -23.06
N VAL A 921 -10.58 61.00 -24.37
CA VAL A 921 -9.48 60.30 -25.06
C VAL A 921 -8.54 61.32 -25.71
N PRO A 922 -7.70 62.02 -24.94
CA PRO A 922 -6.79 63.01 -25.50
C PRO A 922 -5.74 62.38 -26.41
N HIS A 923 -5.21 63.17 -27.34
CA HIS A 923 -4.08 62.75 -28.18
C HIS A 923 -2.88 62.31 -27.34
N LYS A 924 -2.16 61.25 -27.72
CA LYS A 924 -1.03 60.69 -26.93
C LYS A 924 0.01 61.73 -26.48
N GLU A 925 0.42 62.60 -27.40
CA GLU A 925 1.42 63.65 -27.12
C GLU A 925 0.87 64.78 -26.22
N ALA A 926 -0.46 64.88 -26.06
CA ALA A 926 -1.11 65.84 -25.15
C ALA A 926 -1.10 65.37 -23.69
N ILE A 927 -1.13 64.05 -23.43
CA ILE A 927 -1.28 63.47 -22.08
C ILE A 927 -0.21 64.00 -21.11
N GLY A 928 1.05 64.10 -21.57
CA GLY A 928 2.17 64.59 -20.76
C GLY A 928 2.19 66.10 -20.49
N LEU A 929 1.32 66.87 -21.15
CA LEU A 929 1.22 68.33 -21.04
C LEU A 929 -0.02 68.77 -20.23
N ILE A 930 -0.91 67.84 -19.88
CA ILE A 930 -2.14 68.10 -19.12
C ILE A 930 -1.84 67.94 -17.62
N ASN A 931 -1.71 69.07 -16.92
CA ASN A 931 -1.27 69.08 -15.52
C ASN A 931 -2.36 68.77 -14.48
N ASP A 932 -3.66 68.94 -14.79
CA ASP A 932 -4.75 68.71 -13.83
C ASP A 932 -5.99 68.07 -14.48
N GLN A 933 -5.91 66.74 -14.66
CA GLN A 933 -6.98 65.94 -15.27
C GLN A 933 -8.24 65.88 -14.37
N THR A 934 -8.02 65.92 -13.05
CA THR A 934 -9.06 65.88 -12.02
C THR A 934 -9.93 67.12 -12.02
N GLU A 935 -9.34 68.32 -12.16
CA GLU A 935 -10.08 69.58 -12.25
C GLU A 935 -10.90 69.66 -13.55
N ILE A 936 -10.36 69.17 -14.67
CA ILE A 936 -11.05 69.20 -15.98
C ILE A 936 -12.29 68.30 -15.98
N LEU A 937 -12.21 67.09 -15.42
CA LEU A 937 -13.33 66.14 -15.41
C LEU A 937 -14.32 66.36 -14.26
N ASP A 938 -13.90 66.92 -13.12
CA ASP A 938 -14.74 67.27 -11.95
C ASP A 938 -15.71 66.15 -11.53
N GLY A 939 -15.20 64.91 -11.49
CA GLY A 939 -15.93 63.72 -11.07
C GLY A 939 -17.03 63.21 -12.03
N ARG A 940 -17.24 63.83 -13.21
CA ARG A 940 -18.26 63.41 -14.20
C ARG A 940 -17.68 62.81 -15.48
N GLY A 941 -16.62 62.04 -15.35
CA GLY A 941 -15.98 61.39 -16.49
C GLY A 941 -14.73 60.61 -16.11
N GLU A 942 -14.14 59.96 -17.09
CA GLU A 942 -12.85 59.29 -17.00
C GLU A 942 -11.97 59.63 -18.21
N MET A 943 -10.66 59.62 -18.02
CA MET A 943 -9.70 59.77 -19.11
C MET A 943 -9.16 58.40 -19.51
N LEU A 944 -9.11 58.13 -20.81
CA LEU A 944 -8.50 56.93 -21.38
C LEU A 944 -7.40 57.31 -22.37
N GLU A 945 -6.36 56.49 -22.46
CA GLU A 945 -5.30 56.68 -23.47
C GLU A 945 -5.73 56.24 -24.88
N SER A 946 -6.74 55.37 -24.97
CA SER A 946 -7.26 54.77 -26.20
C SER A 946 -8.67 54.24 -25.95
N LEU A 947 -9.51 54.21 -26.99
CA LEU A 947 -10.83 53.57 -26.91
C LEU A 947 -10.74 52.05 -26.71
N GLU A 948 -9.59 51.42 -26.96
CA GLU A 948 -9.36 50.00 -26.66
C GLU A 948 -9.40 49.69 -25.16
N HIS A 949 -9.11 50.68 -24.32
CA HIS A 949 -9.10 50.53 -22.86
C HIS A 949 -10.47 50.83 -22.23
N PHE A 950 -11.51 51.09 -23.04
CA PHE A 950 -12.84 51.40 -22.53
C PHE A 950 -13.49 50.14 -21.91
N ASP A 951 -13.66 50.16 -20.59
CA ASP A 951 -14.33 49.08 -19.85
C ASP A 951 -15.85 49.22 -19.97
N ARG A 952 -16.42 48.41 -20.87
CA ARG A 952 -17.86 48.37 -21.16
C ARG A 952 -18.68 47.94 -19.93
N SER A 953 -18.14 47.05 -19.10
CA SER A 953 -18.85 46.46 -17.97
C SER A 953 -19.17 47.50 -16.89
N LYS A 954 -18.30 48.51 -16.73
CA LYS A 954 -18.49 49.65 -15.81
C LYS A 954 -19.76 50.44 -16.08
N PHE A 955 -20.23 50.46 -17.33
CA PHE A 955 -21.37 51.27 -17.78
C PHE A 955 -22.62 50.45 -18.08
N GLY A 956 -22.60 49.15 -17.77
CA GLY A 956 -23.69 48.22 -18.10
C GLY A 956 -23.85 48.00 -19.61
N LEU A 957 -22.77 48.18 -20.38
CA LEU A 957 -22.72 48.00 -21.83
C LEU A 957 -22.27 46.61 -22.24
#